data_AF-A0A7J8C0J8-F1
#
_entry.id   AF-A0A7J8C0J8-F1
#
_cell.length_a   1.000
_cell.length_b   1.000
_cell.length_c   1.000
_cell.angle_alpha   90.00
_cell.angle_beta   90.00
_cell.angle_gamma   90.00
#
_symmetry.space_group_name_H-M   'P 1'
#
loop_
_entity.id
_entity.type
_entity.pdbx_description
1 polymer ?
#
loop_
_entity_poly.entity_id
_entity_poly.type
_entity_poly.pdbx_seq_one_letter_code
_entity_poly.pdbx_strand_id
1 'polypeptide(L)'
;MFTVSQTSRAWFIDRARQAREERLVQKERERAAIGIQAHVRSFLCRNRLQREIRREIDEFFKADDSGSSKRSALCIFKIARKLLFLFRIKEDNERFEKLCRCILSSMDAENEPKVWYVSLALSKDLTLLWIKQIKDILWHCCEFLEQLKPEILQDSKLVTLYLTMLVTFTDASTWKILRGKGENLRPAMNHICANIMGHLNQRGLYSVLQILLTRGLARPRPCLSKGTLTAAFSLALRPVVAAQFSDNLIRPFLVHIMSVPALVTHLGTVTPERLAILESHEMLCKFITFLRDEDRCCDVCESLEGCHTLCLMGNLLHLGSLSPRVLEEETDGFVNLLTQMLCYCQKYVSQKKSNLTHWHPVLGWFSQSVDYGLNESMPLITKQLQFLWGVPLIRIFFSDILSKKLLEGQEPAAHVQPASPQNVLPVKNLLKRAFQKSASVRNILKPVGGKRVDSTEVQKVCNICVLYQTSLTTLTQIRLQILTGLTYLDDLLPKLWAFICELGPHGGLKLFLECLNNDTEESKQLLAMLMLFCDCSRHLITILDDIEVYEEQISFKLEELVTISSFLNSFVFKMIWDGIIENAKGETLELFQSVHGWLMVLYERDCRRRFAPEDHWLRKDLKPSVLFQELDKDRKRAQLILQYIPHVIPHKNRVLLFRNMVTKEKEKLGLVETSSASPHVTHITIRRSRMLEINGKIPSGED
;
A
#
# COMPACT_ATOMS: atom_id res chain seq x y z
N MET A 1 -16.56 105.45 8.67
CA MET A 1 -17.93 105.03 8.32
C MET A 1 -17.94 104.17 7.03
N PHE A 2 -17.01 103.21 6.86
CA PHE A 2 -16.84 102.46 5.59
C PHE A 2 -16.60 100.95 5.78
N THR A 3 -17.31 100.31 6.72
CA THR A 3 -17.19 98.86 6.97
C THR A 3 -18.34 98.01 6.40
N VAL A 4 -19.32 98.63 5.73
CA VAL A 4 -20.56 97.94 5.27
C VAL A 4 -20.48 97.47 3.80
N SER A 5 -19.59 98.02 2.96
CA SER A 5 -19.53 97.66 1.53
C SER A 5 -18.64 96.44 1.22
N GLN A 6 -17.63 96.14 2.05
CA GLN A 6 -16.79 94.95 1.87
C GLN A 6 -17.52 93.67 2.29
N THR A 7 -18.37 93.73 3.31
CA THR A 7 -19.21 92.62 3.79
C THR A 7 -20.28 92.22 2.77
N SER A 8 -20.92 93.18 2.07
CA SER A 8 -21.91 92.85 1.03
C SER A 8 -21.29 92.21 -0.22
N ARG A 9 -20.08 92.66 -0.60
CA ARG A 9 -19.33 92.07 -1.72
C ARG A 9 -18.79 90.68 -1.39
N ALA A 10 -18.23 90.49 -0.19
CA ALA A 10 -17.78 89.18 0.27
C ALA A 10 -18.95 88.19 0.38
N TRP A 11 -20.09 88.62 0.93
CA TRP A 11 -21.31 87.81 0.99
C TRP A 11 -21.86 87.45 -0.39
N PHE A 12 -21.83 88.39 -1.35
CA PHE A 12 -22.25 88.13 -2.72
C PHE A 12 -21.34 87.11 -3.42
N ILE A 13 -20.02 87.22 -3.25
CA ILE A 13 -19.04 86.28 -3.80
C ILE A 13 -19.21 84.90 -3.18
N ASP A 14 -19.40 84.81 -1.86
CA ASP A 14 -19.62 83.55 -1.16
C ASP A 14 -20.94 82.89 -1.59
N ARG A 15 -22.03 83.66 -1.72
CA ARG A 15 -23.30 83.18 -2.26
C ARG A 15 -23.17 82.68 -3.71
N ALA A 16 -22.39 83.36 -4.54
CA ALA A 16 -22.11 82.92 -5.91
C ALA A 16 -21.23 81.65 -5.94
N ARG A 17 -20.31 81.49 -5.00
CA ARG A 17 -19.49 80.28 -4.83
C ARG A 17 -20.35 79.10 -4.37
N GLN A 18 -21.16 79.27 -3.32
CA GLN A 18 -22.10 78.26 -2.84
C GLN A 18 -23.06 77.82 -3.96
N ALA A 19 -23.62 78.77 -4.72
CA ALA A 19 -24.47 78.43 -5.88
C ALA A 19 -23.72 77.68 -7.00
N ARG A 20 -22.41 77.88 -7.16
CA ARG A 20 -21.59 77.09 -8.10
C ARG A 20 -21.31 75.68 -7.56
N GLU A 21 -20.98 75.56 -6.27
CA GLU A 21 -20.77 74.29 -5.59
C GLU A 21 -22.07 73.45 -5.59
N GLU A 22 -23.23 74.04 -5.31
CA GLU A 22 -24.54 73.39 -5.42
C GLU A 22 -24.82 72.88 -6.84
N ARG A 23 -24.50 73.67 -7.88
CA ARG A 23 -24.64 73.23 -9.29
C ARG A 23 -23.69 72.10 -9.65
N LEU A 24 -22.47 72.09 -9.10
CA LEU A 24 -21.51 71.01 -9.30
C LEU A 24 -22.01 69.73 -8.64
N VAL A 25 -22.43 69.79 -7.37
CA VAL A 25 -23.02 68.67 -6.64
C VAL A 25 -24.27 68.15 -7.34
N GLN A 26 -25.14 69.03 -7.85
CA GLN A 26 -26.32 68.62 -8.61
C GLN A 26 -25.96 67.90 -9.92
N LYS A 27 -24.97 68.40 -10.66
CA LYS A 27 -24.45 67.73 -11.87
C LYS A 27 -23.85 66.36 -11.55
N GLU A 28 -23.14 66.23 -10.44
CA GLU A 28 -22.58 64.96 -9.98
C GLU A 28 -23.69 63.97 -9.59
N ARG A 29 -24.72 64.44 -8.86
CA ARG A 29 -25.91 63.65 -8.54
C ARG A 29 -26.65 63.19 -9.79
N GLU A 30 -26.82 64.05 -10.78
CA GLU A 30 -27.45 63.70 -12.07
C GLU A 30 -26.63 62.66 -12.84
N ARG A 31 -25.29 62.83 -12.92
CA ARG A 31 -24.41 61.84 -13.53
C ARG A 31 -24.48 60.49 -12.83
N ALA A 32 -24.45 60.49 -11.49
CA ALA A 32 -24.59 59.28 -10.70
C ALA A 32 -25.96 58.61 -10.93
N ALA A 33 -27.05 59.39 -10.97
CA ALA A 33 -28.39 58.89 -11.24
C ALA A 33 -28.50 58.26 -12.64
N ILE A 34 -27.94 58.90 -13.68
CA ILE A 34 -27.90 58.34 -15.04
C ILE A 34 -27.10 57.04 -15.06
N GLY A 35 -25.94 57.00 -14.39
CA GLY A 35 -25.13 55.80 -14.26
C GLY A 35 -25.88 54.64 -13.60
N ILE A 36 -26.53 54.89 -12.47
CA ILE A 36 -27.35 53.89 -11.76
C ILE A 36 -28.50 53.42 -12.64
N GLN A 37 -29.25 54.33 -13.26
CA GLN A 37 -30.38 53.98 -14.13
C GLN A 37 -29.94 53.13 -15.32
N ALA A 38 -28.80 53.45 -15.96
CA ALA A 38 -28.25 52.67 -17.05
C ALA A 38 -27.89 51.25 -16.61
N HIS A 39 -27.23 51.11 -15.45
CA HIS A 39 -26.88 49.80 -14.88
C HIS A 39 -28.13 48.97 -14.56
N VAL A 40 -29.15 49.58 -13.94
CA VAL A 40 -30.42 48.91 -13.62
C VAL A 40 -31.16 48.48 -14.89
N ARG A 41 -31.28 49.36 -15.90
CA ARG A 41 -31.90 49.01 -17.19
C ARG A 41 -31.18 47.86 -17.87
N SER A 42 -29.85 47.89 -17.87
CA SER A 42 -29.01 46.84 -18.45
C SER A 42 -29.18 45.51 -17.70
N PHE A 43 -29.20 45.53 -16.37
CA PHE A 43 -29.47 44.36 -15.53
C PHE A 43 -30.86 43.75 -15.80
N LEU A 44 -31.90 44.58 -15.83
CA LEU A 44 -33.27 44.13 -16.12
C LEU A 44 -33.40 43.56 -17.53
N CYS A 45 -32.74 44.16 -18.52
CA CYS A 45 -32.71 43.68 -19.90
C CYS A 45 -32.03 42.31 -19.99
N ARG A 46 -30.84 42.14 -19.37
CA ARG A 46 -30.16 40.85 -19.32
C ARG A 46 -31.02 39.78 -18.64
N ASN A 47 -31.67 40.11 -17.52
CA ASN A 47 -32.55 39.18 -16.81
C ASN A 47 -33.81 38.82 -17.62
N ARG A 48 -34.36 39.75 -18.41
CA ARG A 48 -35.48 39.45 -19.31
C ARG A 48 -35.03 38.51 -20.42
N LEU A 49 -33.91 38.81 -21.08
CA LEU A 49 -33.35 37.97 -22.13
C LEU A 49 -33.01 36.56 -21.62
N GLN A 50 -32.41 36.45 -20.43
CA GLN A 50 -32.12 35.16 -19.82
C GLN A 50 -33.38 34.33 -19.56
N ARG A 51 -34.45 34.96 -19.06
CA ARG A 51 -35.74 34.29 -18.84
C ARG A 51 -36.41 33.86 -20.14
N GLU A 52 -36.34 34.69 -21.17
CA GLU A 52 -36.89 34.38 -22.49
C GLU A 52 -36.16 33.19 -23.13
N ILE A 53 -34.82 33.21 -23.13
CA ILE A 53 -34.02 32.08 -23.63
C ILE A 53 -34.32 30.79 -22.85
N ARG A 54 -34.41 30.85 -21.52
CA ARG A 54 -34.77 29.67 -20.69
C ARG A 54 -36.17 29.16 -21.01
N ARG A 55 -37.13 30.05 -21.26
CA ARG A 55 -38.48 29.66 -21.67
C ARG A 55 -38.48 28.94 -23.02
N GLU A 56 -37.77 29.44 -24.01
CA GLU A 56 -37.65 28.78 -25.32
C GLU A 56 -37.02 27.38 -25.18
N ILE A 57 -36.04 27.23 -24.30
CA ILE A 57 -35.41 25.93 -24.00
C ILE A 57 -36.42 24.98 -23.33
N ASP A 58 -37.19 25.49 -22.36
CA ASP A 58 -38.19 24.69 -21.65
C ASP A 58 -39.34 24.25 -22.57
N GLU A 59 -39.81 25.15 -23.45
CA GLU A 59 -40.80 24.84 -24.48
C GLU A 59 -40.28 23.80 -25.48
N PHE A 60 -39.02 23.92 -25.89
CA PHE A 60 -38.38 22.90 -26.70
C PHE A 60 -38.44 21.55 -25.99
N PHE A 61 -38.02 21.42 -24.72
CA PHE A 61 -38.07 20.13 -24.04
C PHE A 61 -39.48 19.61 -23.76
N LYS A 62 -40.47 20.46 -23.49
CA LYS A 62 -41.88 20.03 -23.30
C LYS A 62 -42.47 19.35 -24.53
N ALA A 63 -42.08 19.77 -25.74
CA ALA A 63 -42.53 19.15 -26.97
C ALA A 63 -41.97 17.72 -27.21
N ASP A 64 -40.98 17.28 -26.43
CA ASP A 64 -40.43 15.90 -26.49
C ASP A 64 -41.35 14.95 -25.73
N ASP A 65 -41.81 15.38 -24.56
CA ASP A 65 -42.62 14.59 -23.65
C ASP A 65 -43.98 14.21 -24.29
N SER A 66 -44.43 14.94 -25.31
CA SER A 66 -45.67 14.69 -26.05
C SER A 66 -45.53 13.72 -27.24
N GLY A 67 -44.34 13.15 -27.49
CA GLY A 67 -44.12 12.13 -28.52
C GLY A 67 -44.25 12.59 -29.98
N SER A 68 -44.37 13.89 -30.23
CA SER A 68 -44.61 14.44 -31.56
C SER A 68 -43.34 15.09 -32.14
N SER A 69 -42.75 14.44 -33.15
CA SER A 69 -41.65 14.90 -34.03
C SER A 69 -40.21 14.56 -33.62
N LYS A 70 -39.53 13.79 -34.48
CA LYS A 70 -38.08 13.54 -34.44
C LYS A 70 -37.33 14.85 -34.67
N ARG A 71 -36.48 15.25 -33.72
CA ARG A 71 -35.74 16.52 -33.77
C ARG A 71 -34.51 16.40 -34.66
N SER A 72 -34.32 17.37 -35.55
CA SER A 72 -33.07 17.44 -36.32
C SER A 72 -31.87 17.74 -35.42
N ALA A 73 -30.68 17.25 -35.79
CA ALA A 73 -29.43 17.54 -35.10
C ALA A 73 -29.19 19.06 -34.96
N LEU A 74 -29.54 19.83 -36.01
CA LEU A 74 -29.39 21.28 -36.03
C LEU A 74 -30.28 21.98 -34.97
N CYS A 75 -31.50 21.48 -34.73
CA CYS A 75 -32.37 22.03 -33.69
C CYS A 75 -31.76 21.80 -32.30
N ILE A 76 -31.29 20.58 -32.03
CA ILE A 76 -30.63 20.23 -30.76
C ILE A 76 -29.39 21.11 -30.56
N PHE A 77 -28.58 21.30 -31.60
CA PHE A 77 -27.38 22.16 -31.56
C PHE A 77 -27.72 23.62 -31.20
N LYS A 78 -28.76 24.20 -31.82
CA LYS A 78 -29.20 25.58 -31.53
C LYS A 78 -29.65 25.73 -30.07
N ILE A 79 -30.42 24.77 -29.56
CA ILE A 79 -30.89 24.77 -28.17
C ILE A 79 -29.73 24.58 -27.20
N ALA A 80 -28.83 23.64 -27.48
CA ALA A 80 -27.61 23.43 -26.70
C ALA A 80 -26.77 24.71 -26.61
N ARG A 81 -26.64 25.46 -27.71
CA ARG A 81 -25.88 26.74 -27.71
C ARG A 81 -26.53 27.78 -26.81
N LYS A 82 -27.86 27.90 -26.86
CA LYS A 82 -28.61 28.81 -26.00
C LYS A 82 -28.45 28.45 -24.53
N LEU A 83 -28.53 27.15 -24.20
CA LEU A 83 -28.33 26.67 -22.83
C LEU A 83 -26.92 26.96 -22.33
N LEU A 84 -25.89 26.55 -23.08
CA LEU A 84 -24.47 26.73 -22.71
C LEU A 84 -24.09 28.21 -22.55
N PHE A 85 -24.70 29.11 -23.34
CA PHE A 85 -24.44 30.55 -23.23
C PHE A 85 -24.85 31.14 -21.87
N LEU A 86 -25.86 30.56 -21.21
CA LEU A 86 -26.40 31.05 -19.94
C LEU A 86 -26.21 30.05 -18.79
N PHE A 87 -25.48 28.96 -19.02
CA PHE A 87 -25.53 27.79 -18.17
C PHE A 87 -25.06 28.08 -16.75
N ARG A 88 -25.89 27.71 -15.78
CA ARG A 88 -25.54 27.74 -14.36
C ARG A 88 -25.84 26.39 -13.74
N ILE A 89 -24.79 25.69 -13.30
CA ILE A 89 -24.87 24.31 -12.82
C ILE A 89 -25.96 24.07 -11.76
N LYS A 90 -26.16 25.03 -10.85
CA LYS A 90 -27.17 24.95 -9.77
C LYS A 90 -28.61 25.24 -10.22
N GLU A 91 -28.80 26.01 -11.30
CA GLU A 91 -30.13 26.44 -11.77
C GLU A 91 -30.62 25.60 -12.97
N ASP A 92 -29.70 25.02 -13.73
CA ASP A 92 -29.96 24.44 -15.05
C ASP A 92 -29.65 22.93 -15.11
N ASN A 93 -29.49 22.25 -13.96
CA ASN A 93 -29.22 20.81 -13.87
C ASN A 93 -30.28 19.96 -14.60
N GLU A 94 -31.57 20.22 -14.37
CA GLU A 94 -32.66 19.49 -15.04
C GLU A 94 -32.67 19.75 -16.57
N ARG A 95 -32.41 21.00 -17.00
CA ARG A 95 -32.33 21.34 -18.43
C ARG A 95 -31.15 20.63 -19.09
N PHE A 96 -30.02 20.53 -18.40
CA PHE A 96 -28.83 19.85 -18.89
C PHE A 96 -29.02 18.34 -18.96
N GLU A 97 -29.68 17.74 -17.97
CA GLU A 97 -30.10 16.34 -17.99
C GLU A 97 -30.99 16.04 -19.20
N LYS A 98 -32.02 16.87 -19.44
CA LYS A 98 -32.89 16.76 -20.63
C LYS A 98 -32.12 16.93 -21.93
N LEU A 99 -31.17 17.87 -21.98
CA LEU A 99 -30.30 18.04 -23.15
C LEU A 99 -29.50 16.78 -23.45
N CYS A 100 -28.84 16.20 -22.44
CA CYS A 100 -28.04 14.99 -22.59
C CYS A 100 -28.90 13.81 -23.07
N ARG A 101 -30.10 13.62 -22.50
CA ARG A 101 -31.04 12.60 -22.96
C ARG A 101 -31.47 12.82 -24.41
N CYS A 102 -31.78 14.05 -24.79
CA CYS A 102 -32.17 14.38 -26.16
C CYS A 102 -31.04 14.08 -27.15
N ILE A 103 -29.80 14.42 -26.80
CA ILE A 103 -28.62 14.11 -27.63
C ILE A 103 -28.44 12.58 -27.76
N LEU A 104 -28.47 11.82 -26.67
CA LEU A 104 -28.30 10.36 -26.74
C LEU A 104 -29.44 9.68 -27.49
N SER A 105 -30.69 10.06 -27.22
CA SER A 105 -31.86 9.57 -27.95
C SER A 105 -31.73 9.83 -29.45
N SER A 106 -31.18 10.99 -29.84
CA SER A 106 -30.90 11.28 -31.24
C SER A 106 -29.88 10.29 -31.83
N MET A 107 -28.87 9.84 -31.08
CA MET A 107 -27.85 8.89 -31.56
C MET A 107 -28.41 7.47 -31.72
N ASP A 108 -29.46 7.13 -30.96
CA ASP A 108 -30.11 5.83 -31.02
C ASP A 108 -31.16 5.71 -32.13
N ALA A 109 -31.64 6.83 -32.69
CA ALA A 109 -32.62 6.85 -33.77
C ALA A 109 -32.23 5.95 -34.96
N GLU A 110 -33.19 5.19 -35.49
CA GLU A 110 -32.97 4.28 -36.61
C GLU A 110 -33.04 5.00 -37.97
N ASN A 111 -32.10 4.66 -38.86
CA ASN A 111 -32.15 4.94 -40.30
C ASN A 111 -32.34 6.42 -40.73
N GLU A 112 -31.97 7.39 -39.89
CA GLU A 112 -32.05 8.82 -40.23
C GLU A 112 -30.75 9.58 -39.89
N PRO A 113 -29.73 9.57 -40.78
CA PRO A 113 -28.43 10.17 -40.50
C PRO A 113 -28.47 11.67 -40.17
N LYS A 114 -29.49 12.41 -40.64
CA LYS A 114 -29.66 13.85 -40.37
C LYS A 114 -30.18 14.16 -38.95
N VAL A 115 -30.69 13.16 -38.25
CA VAL A 115 -31.17 13.28 -36.86
C VAL A 115 -30.03 13.07 -35.87
N TRP A 116 -29.08 12.20 -36.20
CA TRP A 116 -27.93 11.90 -35.35
C TRP A 116 -27.13 13.17 -35.06
N TYR A 117 -26.96 13.50 -33.79
CA TYR A 117 -26.27 14.71 -33.38
C TYR A 117 -24.85 14.81 -33.95
N VAL A 118 -24.17 13.67 -34.11
CA VAL A 118 -22.83 13.60 -34.71
C VAL A 118 -22.78 13.97 -36.20
N SER A 119 -23.90 13.99 -36.92
CA SER A 119 -23.93 14.40 -38.33
C SER A 119 -23.42 15.82 -38.56
N LEU A 120 -23.51 16.68 -37.54
CA LEU A 120 -22.97 18.04 -37.56
C LEU A 120 -21.44 18.07 -37.62
N ALA A 121 -20.77 17.01 -37.18
CA ALA A 121 -19.31 16.87 -37.32
C ALA A 121 -18.88 16.76 -38.78
N LEU A 122 -19.79 16.38 -39.69
CA LEU A 122 -19.54 16.27 -41.13
C LEU A 122 -19.87 17.57 -41.90
N SER A 123 -20.40 18.59 -41.23
CA SER A 123 -20.80 19.85 -41.85
C SER A 123 -19.65 20.85 -41.89
N LYS A 124 -19.22 21.27 -43.08
CA LYS A 124 -18.12 22.22 -43.28
C LYS A 124 -18.25 23.50 -42.44
N ASP A 125 -19.48 24.01 -42.25
CA ASP A 125 -19.72 25.25 -41.52
C ASP A 125 -19.85 25.06 -40.00
N LEU A 126 -20.26 23.86 -39.57
CA LEU A 126 -20.63 23.60 -38.17
C LEU A 126 -19.63 22.73 -37.41
N THR A 127 -18.73 21.99 -38.08
CA THR A 127 -17.81 21.04 -37.43
C THR A 127 -17.03 21.67 -36.27
N LEU A 128 -16.40 22.84 -36.48
CA LEU A 128 -15.60 23.48 -35.42
C LEU A 128 -16.46 23.96 -34.24
N LEU A 129 -17.64 24.51 -34.53
CA LEU A 129 -18.58 24.96 -33.51
C LEU A 129 -19.16 23.78 -32.73
N TRP A 130 -19.41 22.66 -33.41
CA TRP A 130 -19.86 21.41 -32.81
C TRP A 130 -18.80 20.79 -31.92
N ILE A 131 -17.53 20.74 -32.36
CA ILE A 131 -16.41 20.24 -31.53
C ILE A 131 -16.31 21.06 -30.24
N LYS A 132 -16.35 22.39 -30.32
CA LYS A 132 -16.33 23.26 -29.14
C LYS A 132 -17.51 22.97 -28.21
N GLN A 133 -18.72 22.91 -28.77
CA GLN A 133 -19.92 22.64 -28.00
C GLN A 133 -19.90 21.27 -27.32
N ILE A 134 -19.46 20.22 -28.01
CA ILE A 134 -19.34 18.88 -27.41
C ILE A 134 -18.30 18.86 -26.30
N LYS A 135 -17.16 19.53 -26.47
CA LYS A 135 -16.18 19.67 -25.37
C LYS A 135 -16.78 20.31 -24.13
N ASP A 136 -17.53 21.41 -24.30
CA ASP A 136 -18.20 22.10 -23.19
C ASP A 136 -19.26 21.21 -22.52
N ILE A 137 -20.10 20.52 -23.30
CA ILE A 137 -21.13 19.59 -22.78
C ILE A 137 -20.48 18.45 -22.01
N LEU A 138 -19.48 17.78 -22.58
CA LEU A 138 -18.82 16.65 -21.95
C LEU A 138 -18.07 17.06 -20.68
N TRP A 139 -17.50 18.27 -20.65
CA TRP A 139 -16.91 18.78 -19.42
C TRP A 139 -17.96 19.04 -18.34
N HIS A 140 -19.12 19.61 -18.67
CA HIS A 140 -20.20 19.73 -17.69
C HIS A 140 -20.70 18.36 -17.20
N CYS A 141 -20.70 17.33 -18.06
CA CYS A 141 -20.92 15.95 -17.60
C CYS A 141 -19.89 15.54 -16.53
N CYS A 142 -18.61 15.87 -16.70
CA CYS A 142 -17.58 15.63 -15.69
C CYS A 142 -17.84 16.42 -14.38
N GLU A 143 -18.16 17.71 -14.45
CA GLU A 143 -18.47 18.54 -13.27
C GLU A 143 -19.68 18.01 -12.47
N PHE A 144 -20.68 17.45 -13.15
CA PHE A 144 -21.78 16.78 -12.48
C PHE A 144 -21.34 15.45 -11.86
N LEU A 145 -20.53 14.63 -12.56
CA LEU A 145 -20.02 13.37 -12.02
C LEU A 145 -19.24 13.56 -10.71
N GLU A 146 -18.49 14.67 -10.56
CA GLU A 146 -17.80 15.02 -9.31
C GLU A 146 -18.74 15.26 -8.12
N GLN A 147 -20.00 15.61 -8.36
CA GLN A 147 -20.99 15.94 -7.31
C GLN A 147 -21.89 14.76 -6.95
N LEU A 148 -22.08 13.82 -7.87
CA LEU A 148 -23.02 12.70 -7.73
C LEU A 148 -22.50 11.61 -6.78
N LYS A 149 -23.44 10.96 -6.09
CA LYS A 149 -23.16 9.82 -5.20
C LYS A 149 -23.80 8.54 -5.76
N PRO A 150 -23.01 7.58 -6.26
CA PRO A 150 -23.56 6.39 -6.95
C PRO A 150 -24.47 5.49 -6.09
N GLU A 151 -24.39 5.60 -4.76
CA GLU A 151 -25.24 4.91 -3.80
C GLU A 151 -26.69 5.43 -3.77
N ILE A 152 -26.92 6.67 -4.23
CA ILE A 152 -28.26 7.25 -4.34
C ILE A 152 -28.84 6.85 -5.70
N LEU A 153 -30.04 6.25 -5.71
CA LEU A 153 -30.65 5.71 -6.93
C LEU A 153 -30.86 6.77 -8.03
N GLN A 154 -31.25 7.99 -7.66
CA GLN A 154 -31.43 9.10 -8.61
C GLN A 154 -30.08 9.51 -9.22
N ASP A 155 -29.07 9.72 -8.39
CA ASP A 155 -27.71 10.04 -8.83
C ASP A 155 -27.12 8.94 -9.71
N SER A 156 -27.35 7.66 -9.38
CA SER A 156 -26.85 6.52 -10.15
C SER A 156 -27.36 6.54 -11.60
N LYS A 157 -28.62 6.95 -11.82
CA LYS A 157 -29.18 7.15 -13.17
C LYS A 157 -28.48 8.31 -13.90
N LEU A 158 -28.16 9.39 -13.20
CA LEU A 158 -27.43 10.53 -13.76
C LEU A 158 -25.97 10.19 -14.07
N VAL A 159 -25.30 9.44 -13.19
CA VAL A 159 -23.95 8.92 -13.43
C VAL A 159 -23.95 8.09 -14.72
N THR A 160 -24.91 7.18 -14.88
CA THR A 160 -25.05 6.39 -16.10
C THR A 160 -25.23 7.29 -17.32
N LEU A 161 -26.15 8.26 -17.26
CA LEU A 161 -26.40 9.21 -18.35
C LEU A 161 -25.13 9.96 -18.78
N TYR A 162 -24.40 10.54 -17.82
CA TYR A 162 -23.22 11.36 -18.09
C TYR A 162 -22.01 10.53 -18.55
N LEU A 163 -21.83 9.32 -18.01
CA LEU A 163 -20.83 8.40 -18.54
C LEU A 163 -21.17 7.93 -19.95
N THR A 164 -22.44 7.68 -20.27
CA THR A 164 -22.87 7.33 -21.63
C THR A 164 -22.62 8.46 -22.62
N MET A 165 -22.84 9.72 -22.22
CA MET A 165 -22.44 10.89 -23.02
C MET A 165 -20.94 10.87 -23.32
N LEU A 166 -20.11 10.71 -22.29
CA LEU A 166 -18.66 10.66 -22.42
C LEU A 166 -18.22 9.50 -23.32
N VAL A 167 -18.72 8.29 -23.10
CA VAL A 167 -18.36 7.11 -23.92
C VAL A 167 -18.75 7.31 -25.37
N THR A 168 -19.98 7.76 -25.63
CA THR A 168 -20.51 7.98 -26.99
C THR A 168 -19.65 8.96 -27.76
N PHE A 169 -19.31 10.13 -27.20
CA PHE A 169 -18.61 11.18 -27.95
C PHE A 169 -17.08 11.12 -27.87
N THR A 170 -16.53 10.08 -27.24
CA THR A 170 -15.09 9.81 -27.24
C THR A 170 -14.73 8.48 -27.91
N ASP A 171 -15.70 7.82 -28.56
CA ASP A 171 -15.49 6.59 -29.32
C ASP A 171 -16.32 6.58 -30.60
N ALA A 172 -15.65 6.72 -31.74
CA ALA A 172 -16.33 6.75 -33.02
C ALA A 172 -16.92 5.38 -33.41
N SER A 173 -16.49 4.28 -32.79
CA SER A 173 -17.04 2.94 -33.07
C SER A 173 -18.53 2.81 -32.72
N THR A 174 -19.01 3.65 -31.79
CA THR A 174 -20.42 3.71 -31.39
C THR A 174 -21.29 4.44 -32.42
N TRP A 175 -20.70 5.17 -33.37
CA TRP A 175 -21.44 6.04 -34.28
C TRP A 175 -21.97 5.27 -35.49
N LYS A 176 -23.29 5.09 -35.52
CA LYS A 176 -24.00 4.44 -36.63
C LYS A 176 -23.69 5.08 -38.00
N ILE A 177 -23.38 6.38 -38.04
CA ILE A 177 -23.03 7.13 -39.27
C ILE A 177 -21.76 6.63 -39.95
N LEU A 178 -20.89 5.95 -39.22
CA LEU A 178 -19.62 5.44 -39.75
C LEU A 178 -19.74 4.02 -40.30
N ARG A 179 -20.91 3.37 -40.21
CA ARG A 179 -21.12 2.04 -40.80
C ARG A 179 -21.30 2.15 -42.33
N GLY A 180 -20.81 1.15 -43.06
CA GLY A 180 -20.96 1.07 -44.52
C GLY A 180 -20.21 2.17 -45.26
N LYS A 181 -20.92 3.05 -45.98
CA LYS A 181 -20.30 4.13 -46.78
C LYS A 181 -19.54 5.18 -45.95
N GLY A 182 -19.84 5.29 -44.65
CA GLY A 182 -19.16 6.21 -43.72
C GLY A 182 -17.81 5.71 -43.20
N GLU A 183 -17.41 4.48 -43.52
CA GLU A 183 -16.22 3.84 -42.96
C GLU A 183 -14.92 4.61 -43.30
N ASN A 184 -14.86 5.19 -44.50
CA ASN A 184 -13.74 6.00 -44.97
C ASN A 184 -13.49 7.25 -44.10
N LEU A 185 -14.49 7.73 -43.37
CA LEU A 185 -14.40 8.89 -42.48
C LEU A 185 -13.93 8.52 -41.07
N ARG A 186 -13.85 7.22 -40.74
CA ARG A 186 -13.49 6.72 -39.41
C ARG A 186 -12.15 7.24 -38.89
N PRO A 187 -11.06 7.32 -39.70
CA PRO A 187 -9.78 7.88 -39.22
C PRO A 187 -9.92 9.35 -38.77
N ALA A 188 -10.62 10.18 -39.55
CA ALA A 188 -10.84 11.59 -39.22
C ALA A 188 -11.72 11.75 -37.97
N MET A 189 -12.77 10.93 -37.84
CA MET A 189 -13.62 10.93 -36.66
C MET A 189 -12.91 10.45 -35.40
N ASN A 190 -12.05 9.43 -35.50
CA ASN A 190 -11.20 8.99 -34.40
C ASN A 190 -10.25 10.10 -33.95
N HIS A 191 -9.70 10.89 -34.89
CA HIS A 191 -8.88 12.04 -34.54
C HIS A 191 -9.69 13.12 -33.79
N ILE A 192 -10.95 13.36 -34.16
CA ILE A 192 -11.84 14.25 -33.41
C ILE A 192 -12.09 13.71 -31.99
N CYS A 193 -12.39 12.41 -31.85
CA CYS A 193 -12.55 11.78 -30.53
C CYS A 193 -11.28 11.91 -29.67
N ALA A 194 -10.10 11.71 -30.25
CA ALA A 194 -8.83 11.89 -29.56
C ALA A 194 -8.62 13.35 -29.13
N ASN A 195 -9.00 14.32 -29.97
CA ASN A 195 -8.93 15.74 -29.64
C ASN A 195 -9.90 16.15 -28.51
N ILE A 196 -11.11 15.58 -28.50
CA ILE A 196 -12.07 15.74 -27.41
C ILE A 196 -11.51 15.12 -26.12
N MET A 197 -10.99 13.90 -26.20
CA MET A 197 -10.41 13.20 -25.05
C MET A 197 -9.21 13.95 -24.47
N GLY A 198 -8.31 14.45 -25.32
CA GLY A 198 -7.18 15.27 -24.90
C GLY A 198 -7.61 16.53 -24.16
N HIS A 199 -8.70 17.18 -24.62
CA HIS A 199 -9.28 18.33 -23.91
C HIS A 199 -9.83 17.95 -22.53
N LEU A 200 -10.54 16.83 -22.41
CA LEU A 200 -11.06 16.37 -21.11
C LEU A 200 -9.92 16.05 -20.13
N ASN A 201 -8.85 15.39 -20.59
CA ASN A 201 -7.69 15.10 -19.77
C ASN A 201 -6.98 16.36 -19.28
N GLN A 202 -6.77 17.34 -20.16
CA GLN A 202 -6.16 18.63 -19.79
C GLN A 202 -6.97 19.39 -18.73
N ARG A 203 -8.29 19.17 -18.68
CA ARG A 203 -9.17 19.77 -17.68
C ARG A 203 -9.28 18.98 -16.38
N GLY A 204 -8.78 17.74 -16.31
CA GLY A 204 -8.78 16.94 -15.08
C GLY A 204 -9.68 15.70 -15.09
N LEU A 205 -9.97 15.09 -16.25
CA LEU A 205 -10.80 13.87 -16.35
C LEU A 205 -10.40 12.77 -15.36
N TYR A 206 -9.10 12.53 -15.15
CA TYR A 206 -8.63 11.50 -14.22
C TYR A 206 -9.06 11.77 -12.76
N SER A 207 -9.03 13.02 -12.33
CA SER A 207 -9.49 13.41 -10.98
C SER A 207 -11.00 13.19 -10.83
N VAL A 208 -11.79 13.55 -11.84
CA VAL A 208 -13.24 13.29 -11.88
C VAL A 208 -13.52 11.79 -11.74
N LEU A 209 -12.82 10.97 -12.52
CA LEU A 209 -12.98 9.51 -12.50
C LEU A 209 -12.51 8.91 -11.18
N GLN A 210 -11.43 9.41 -10.58
CA GLN A 210 -10.97 9.00 -9.25
C GLN A 210 -12.08 9.23 -8.21
N ILE A 211 -12.67 10.42 -8.16
CA ILE A 211 -13.73 10.75 -7.20
C ILE A 211 -14.91 9.79 -7.38
N LEU A 212 -15.35 9.57 -8.62
CA LEU A 212 -16.46 8.69 -8.94
C LEU A 212 -16.17 7.23 -8.56
N LEU A 213 -14.99 6.72 -8.94
CA LEU A 213 -14.58 5.34 -8.67
C LEU A 213 -14.37 5.11 -7.17
N THR A 214 -13.72 6.04 -6.46
CA THR A 214 -13.55 5.95 -5.01
C THR A 214 -14.89 5.94 -4.29
N ARG A 215 -15.83 6.84 -4.61
CA ARG A 215 -17.20 6.79 -4.04
C ARG A 215 -17.90 5.47 -4.36
N GLY A 216 -17.64 4.94 -5.56
CA GLY A 216 -18.20 3.70 -6.08
C GLY A 216 -17.68 2.41 -5.45
N LEU A 217 -16.39 2.39 -5.10
CA LEU A 217 -15.59 1.18 -4.85
C LEU A 217 -14.91 1.16 -3.48
N ALA A 218 -14.75 2.30 -2.79
CA ALA A 218 -14.16 2.35 -1.45
C ALA A 218 -15.13 1.81 -0.38
N ARG A 219 -15.47 0.53 -0.48
CA ARG A 219 -16.42 -0.24 0.34
C ARG A 219 -16.30 -1.74 0.03
N PRO A 220 -16.81 -2.65 0.88
CA PRO A 220 -16.74 -4.09 0.63
C PRO A 220 -17.51 -4.57 -0.62
N ARG A 221 -18.63 -3.90 -0.94
CA ARG A 221 -19.46 -4.20 -2.12
C ARG A 221 -19.62 -2.96 -2.99
N PRO A 222 -19.27 -3.03 -4.29
CA PRO A 222 -19.32 -1.87 -5.16
C PRO A 222 -20.76 -1.38 -5.35
N CYS A 223 -20.97 -0.07 -5.38
CA CYS A 223 -22.28 0.52 -5.71
C CYS A 223 -22.41 0.92 -7.18
N LEU A 224 -21.35 0.79 -7.97
CA LEU A 224 -21.40 0.96 -9.43
C LEU A 224 -21.93 -0.31 -10.09
N SER A 225 -22.90 -0.16 -11.00
CA SER A 225 -23.37 -1.27 -11.83
C SER A 225 -22.30 -1.73 -12.83
N LYS A 226 -22.45 -2.95 -13.39
CA LYS A 226 -21.56 -3.48 -14.43
C LYS A 226 -21.31 -2.49 -15.57
N GLY A 227 -22.38 -1.88 -16.09
CA GLY A 227 -22.30 -0.89 -17.16
C GLY A 227 -21.56 0.38 -16.76
N THR A 228 -21.82 0.87 -15.55
CA THR A 228 -21.21 2.11 -15.02
C THR A 228 -19.71 1.95 -14.79
N LEU A 229 -19.31 0.85 -14.13
CA LEU A 229 -17.90 0.55 -13.90
C LEU A 229 -17.16 0.30 -15.23
N THR A 230 -17.79 -0.40 -16.16
CA THR A 230 -17.26 -0.61 -17.52
C THR A 230 -17.00 0.71 -18.23
N ALA A 231 -17.97 1.63 -18.20
CA ALA A 231 -17.86 2.93 -18.84
C ALA A 231 -16.76 3.80 -18.20
N ALA A 232 -16.77 3.94 -16.87
CA ALA A 232 -15.77 4.72 -16.14
C ALA A 232 -14.35 4.21 -16.39
N PHE A 233 -14.15 2.88 -16.32
CA PHE A 233 -12.84 2.28 -16.56
C PHE A 233 -12.39 2.39 -18.02
N SER A 234 -13.31 2.22 -18.98
CA SER A 234 -12.99 2.38 -20.40
C SER A 234 -12.57 3.81 -20.73
N LEU A 235 -13.22 4.81 -20.11
CA LEU A 235 -12.85 6.22 -20.24
C LEU A 235 -11.47 6.51 -19.64
N ALA A 236 -11.12 5.87 -18.52
CA ALA A 236 -9.79 6.00 -17.91
C ALA A 236 -8.67 5.39 -18.77
N LEU A 237 -8.91 4.21 -19.36
CA LEU A 237 -7.90 3.46 -20.11
C LEU A 237 -7.66 4.01 -21.52
N ARG A 238 -8.73 4.48 -22.19
CA ARG A 238 -8.68 4.90 -23.60
C ARG A 238 -7.60 5.97 -23.89
N PRO A 239 -7.40 7.02 -23.08
CA PRO A 239 -6.34 7.97 -23.34
C PRO A 239 -4.94 7.38 -23.28
N VAL A 240 -4.68 6.50 -22.30
CA VAL A 240 -3.38 5.84 -22.14
C VAL A 240 -3.06 5.01 -23.38
N VAL A 241 -4.04 4.24 -23.87
CA VAL A 241 -3.90 3.43 -25.09
C VAL A 241 -3.70 4.31 -26.33
N ALA A 242 -4.48 5.40 -26.46
CA ALA A 242 -4.39 6.30 -27.60
C ALA A 242 -3.04 7.03 -27.69
N ALA A 243 -2.42 7.34 -26.55
CA ALA A 243 -1.09 7.93 -26.47
C ALA A 243 0.04 6.88 -26.43
N GLN A 244 -0.25 5.62 -26.78
CA GLN A 244 0.72 4.53 -26.80
C GLN A 244 1.48 4.37 -25.47
N PHE A 245 0.77 4.51 -24.36
CA PHE A 245 1.31 4.37 -23.01
C PHE A 245 2.42 5.37 -22.67
N SER A 246 2.32 6.60 -23.17
CA SER A 246 3.25 7.68 -22.78
C SER A 246 3.29 7.87 -21.26
N ASP A 247 4.48 8.13 -20.71
CA ASP A 247 4.72 8.43 -19.30
C ASP A 247 3.77 9.51 -18.73
N ASN A 248 3.49 10.55 -19.51
CA ASN A 248 2.56 11.64 -19.17
C ASN A 248 1.14 11.17 -18.85
N LEU A 249 0.72 10.00 -19.33
CA LEU A 249 -0.58 9.40 -19.05
C LEU A 249 -0.49 8.17 -18.15
N ILE A 250 0.64 7.45 -18.12
CA ILE A 250 0.84 6.37 -17.13
C ILE A 250 0.83 6.93 -15.71
N ARG A 251 1.55 8.03 -15.46
CA ARG A 251 1.60 8.66 -14.13
C ARG A 251 0.21 9.00 -13.57
N PRO A 252 -0.63 9.83 -14.24
CA PRO A 252 -1.96 10.13 -13.72
C PRO A 252 -2.87 8.89 -13.68
N PHE A 253 -2.69 7.89 -14.56
CA PHE A 253 -3.43 6.64 -14.46
C PHE A 253 -3.07 5.86 -13.17
N LEU A 254 -1.79 5.80 -12.82
CA LEU A 254 -1.34 5.19 -11.56
C LEU A 254 -1.89 5.93 -10.33
N VAL A 255 -1.75 7.27 -10.34
CA VAL A 255 -2.12 8.13 -9.21
C VAL A 255 -3.63 8.24 -9.01
N HIS A 256 -4.43 8.30 -10.08
CA HIS A 256 -5.87 8.57 -9.96
C HIS A 256 -6.75 7.32 -10.14
N ILE A 257 -6.27 6.30 -10.86
CA ILE A 257 -7.08 5.14 -11.22
C ILE A 257 -6.58 3.89 -10.50
N MET A 258 -5.31 3.49 -10.69
CA MET A 258 -4.78 2.28 -10.06
C MET A 258 -4.61 2.39 -8.54
N SER A 259 -4.65 3.58 -7.97
CA SER A 259 -4.67 3.82 -6.53
C SER A 259 -6.07 3.73 -5.91
N VAL A 260 -7.14 3.61 -6.71
CA VAL A 260 -8.51 3.46 -6.19
C VAL A 260 -8.59 2.17 -5.38
N PRO A 261 -9.14 2.20 -4.14
CA PRO A 261 -9.18 1.04 -3.28
C PRO A 261 -9.80 -0.18 -3.95
N ALA A 262 -9.08 -1.31 -3.93
CA ALA A 262 -9.52 -2.62 -4.41
C ALA A 262 -10.02 -2.65 -5.86
N LEU A 263 -9.60 -1.70 -6.71
CA LEU A 263 -10.03 -1.60 -8.10
C LEU A 263 -9.91 -2.94 -8.85
N VAL A 264 -8.76 -3.61 -8.80
CA VAL A 264 -8.53 -4.86 -9.55
C VAL A 264 -9.46 -5.97 -9.06
N THR A 265 -9.72 -6.03 -7.75
CA THR A 265 -10.70 -6.96 -7.16
C THR A 265 -12.12 -6.67 -7.64
N HIS A 266 -12.52 -5.41 -7.71
CA HIS A 266 -13.85 -5.03 -8.21
C HIS A 266 -14.00 -5.26 -9.71
N LEU A 267 -12.97 -4.99 -10.51
CA LEU A 267 -12.96 -5.30 -11.94
C LEU A 267 -13.11 -6.81 -12.18
N GLY A 268 -12.34 -7.64 -11.45
CA GLY A 268 -12.43 -9.10 -11.59
C GLY A 268 -13.79 -9.68 -11.21
N THR A 269 -14.50 -9.05 -10.25
CA THR A 269 -15.81 -9.52 -9.77
C THR A 269 -16.99 -9.00 -10.58
N VAL A 270 -16.96 -7.73 -11.01
CA VAL A 270 -18.11 -7.09 -11.67
C VAL A 270 -17.95 -7.04 -13.19
N THR A 271 -16.74 -6.79 -13.70
CA THR A 271 -16.46 -6.55 -15.13
C THR A 271 -15.17 -7.26 -15.58
N PRO A 272 -15.10 -8.61 -15.52
CA PRO A 272 -13.86 -9.35 -15.81
C PRO A 272 -13.34 -9.13 -17.24
N GLU A 273 -14.24 -8.83 -18.17
CA GLU A 273 -13.90 -8.43 -19.56
C GLU A 273 -12.93 -7.24 -19.62
N ARG A 274 -13.04 -6.29 -18.67
CA ARG A 274 -12.16 -5.10 -18.62
C ARG A 274 -10.80 -5.42 -18.02
N LEU A 275 -10.75 -6.41 -17.13
CA LEU A 275 -9.50 -6.92 -16.58
C LEU A 275 -8.69 -7.65 -17.66
N ALA A 276 -9.36 -8.46 -18.50
CA ALA A 276 -8.71 -9.11 -19.65
C ALA A 276 -8.11 -8.10 -20.65
N ILE A 277 -8.70 -6.91 -20.78
CA ILE A 277 -8.14 -5.83 -21.60
C ILE A 277 -6.85 -5.26 -20.99
N LEU A 278 -6.72 -5.22 -19.66
CA LEU A 278 -5.45 -4.80 -19.03
C LEU A 278 -4.34 -5.82 -19.30
N GLU A 279 -4.67 -7.11 -19.23
CA GLU A 279 -3.75 -8.20 -19.53
C GLU A 279 -3.33 -8.18 -21.00
N SER A 280 -4.27 -7.98 -21.93
CA SER A 280 -3.97 -7.93 -23.37
C SER A 280 -3.06 -6.77 -23.77
N HIS A 281 -3.05 -5.69 -22.98
CA HIS A 281 -2.14 -4.56 -23.16
C HIS A 281 -0.87 -4.69 -22.31
N GLU A 282 -0.66 -5.79 -21.59
CA GLU A 282 0.47 -6.03 -20.69
C GLU A 282 0.71 -4.84 -19.74
N MET A 283 -0.37 -4.32 -19.14
CA MET A 283 -0.31 -3.10 -18.34
C MET A 283 0.60 -3.25 -17.12
N LEU A 284 0.67 -4.44 -16.53
CA LEU A 284 1.57 -4.72 -15.41
C LEU A 284 3.04 -4.46 -15.78
N CYS A 285 3.50 -4.98 -16.92
CA CYS A 285 4.87 -4.78 -17.40
C CYS A 285 5.19 -3.29 -17.57
N LYS A 286 4.23 -2.52 -18.12
CA LYS A 286 4.36 -1.07 -18.32
C LYS A 286 4.41 -0.32 -16.99
N PHE A 287 3.62 -0.72 -16.00
CA PHE A 287 3.67 -0.15 -14.66
C PHE A 287 5.00 -0.44 -13.95
N ILE A 288 5.49 -1.68 -14.04
CA ILE A 288 6.79 -2.05 -13.48
C ILE A 288 7.90 -1.24 -14.15
N THR A 289 7.91 -1.16 -15.48
CA THR A 289 8.91 -0.40 -16.25
C THR A 289 8.89 1.09 -15.89
N PHE A 290 7.71 1.69 -15.73
CA PHE A 290 7.57 3.10 -15.35
C PHE A 290 8.05 3.34 -13.91
N LEU A 291 7.61 2.50 -12.96
CA LEU A 291 7.89 2.66 -11.54
C LEU A 291 9.26 2.08 -11.11
N ARG A 292 10.00 1.43 -12.01
CA ARG A 292 11.37 0.96 -11.73
C ARG A 292 12.34 2.10 -11.46
N ASP A 293 12.06 3.27 -12.02
CA ASP A 293 12.79 4.49 -11.77
C ASP A 293 12.39 5.08 -10.40
N GLU A 294 13.39 5.27 -9.54
CA GLU A 294 13.20 5.68 -8.14
C GLU A 294 12.53 7.04 -8.02
N ASP A 295 12.90 8.01 -8.87
CA ASP A 295 12.33 9.35 -8.84
C ASP A 295 10.84 9.31 -9.22
N ARG A 296 10.48 8.58 -10.27
CA ARG A 296 9.07 8.38 -10.68
C ARG A 296 8.28 7.62 -9.62
N CYS A 297 8.85 6.59 -8.99
CA CYS A 297 8.19 5.86 -7.91
C CYS A 297 7.94 6.76 -6.68
N CYS A 298 8.95 7.53 -6.28
CA CYS A 298 8.85 8.48 -5.17
C CYS A 298 7.78 9.54 -5.43
N ASP A 299 7.77 10.16 -6.61
CA ASP A 299 6.78 11.16 -7.02
C ASP A 299 5.33 10.61 -7.02
N VAL A 300 5.13 9.37 -7.46
CA VAL A 300 3.81 8.70 -7.37
C VAL A 300 3.42 8.47 -5.92
N CYS A 301 4.32 7.98 -5.08
CA CYS A 301 4.04 7.73 -3.66
C CYS A 301 3.78 9.03 -2.88
N GLU A 302 4.51 10.11 -3.18
CA GLU A 302 4.28 11.45 -2.65
C GLU A 302 2.91 12.00 -3.01
N SER A 303 2.47 11.76 -4.25
CA SER A 303 1.13 12.15 -4.71
C SER A 303 -0.01 11.37 -4.04
N LEU A 304 0.27 10.16 -3.53
CA LEU A 304 -0.72 9.24 -2.95
C LEU A 304 -0.75 9.22 -1.43
N GLU A 305 0.34 9.63 -0.79
CA GLU A 305 0.57 9.47 0.64
C GLU A 305 0.51 7.97 1.05
N GLY A 306 0.66 7.65 2.35
CA GLY A 306 0.86 6.24 2.74
C GLY A 306 -0.34 5.33 2.45
N CYS A 307 -1.56 5.82 2.71
CA CYS A 307 -2.79 5.04 2.59
C CYS A 307 -3.12 4.64 1.14
N HIS A 308 -3.07 5.57 0.18
CA HIS A 308 -3.36 5.24 -1.22
C HIS A 308 -2.17 4.58 -1.92
N THR A 309 -0.94 4.75 -1.41
CA THR A 309 0.21 3.93 -1.83
C THR A 309 -0.05 2.45 -1.54
N LEU A 310 -0.61 2.11 -0.37
CA LEU A 310 -1.03 0.72 -0.09
C LEU A 310 -2.14 0.23 -1.03
N CYS A 311 -3.08 1.10 -1.42
CA CYS A 311 -4.11 0.72 -2.40
C CYS A 311 -3.51 0.42 -3.78
N LEU A 312 -2.57 1.26 -4.24
CA LEU A 312 -1.83 1.01 -5.47
C LEU A 312 -1.04 -0.31 -5.38
N MET A 313 -0.30 -0.52 -4.29
CA MET A 313 0.46 -1.75 -4.06
C MET A 313 -0.43 -3.00 -4.07
N GLY A 314 -1.58 -2.96 -3.40
CA GLY A 314 -2.56 -4.06 -3.43
C GLY A 314 -3.10 -4.33 -4.83
N ASN A 315 -3.45 -3.30 -5.59
CA ASN A 315 -3.90 -3.47 -6.97
C ASN A 315 -2.79 -4.05 -7.88
N LEU A 316 -1.54 -3.64 -7.71
CA LEU A 316 -0.40 -4.18 -8.46
C LEU A 316 -0.11 -5.65 -8.09
N LEU A 317 -0.17 -6.01 -6.80
CA LEU A 317 -0.01 -7.40 -6.34
C LEU A 317 -1.11 -8.31 -6.91
N HIS A 318 -2.36 -7.85 -6.89
CA HIS A 318 -3.47 -8.60 -7.49
C HIS A 318 -3.27 -8.75 -9.01
N LEU A 319 -2.90 -7.68 -9.71
CA LEU A 319 -2.62 -7.76 -11.15
C LEU A 319 -1.44 -8.70 -11.46
N GLY A 320 -0.40 -8.68 -10.62
CA GLY A 320 0.71 -9.63 -10.65
C GLY A 320 0.25 -11.08 -10.56
N SER A 321 -0.63 -11.39 -9.61
CA SER A 321 -1.15 -12.75 -9.43
C SER A 321 -1.90 -13.30 -10.66
N LEU A 322 -2.42 -12.41 -11.52
CA LEU A 322 -3.11 -12.75 -12.76
C LEU A 322 -2.15 -12.89 -13.95
N SER A 323 -0.96 -12.29 -13.86
CA SER A 323 0.05 -12.23 -14.94
C SER A 323 1.38 -12.88 -14.52
N PRO A 324 1.42 -14.19 -14.21
CA PRO A 324 2.62 -14.85 -13.69
C PRO A 324 3.81 -14.80 -14.64
N ARG A 325 3.58 -14.87 -15.97
CA ARG A 325 4.64 -14.76 -16.98
C ARG A 325 5.38 -13.42 -16.92
N VAL A 326 4.63 -12.33 -16.80
CA VAL A 326 5.20 -10.98 -16.66
C VAL A 326 6.01 -10.91 -15.38
N LEU A 327 5.53 -11.49 -14.28
CA LEU A 327 6.27 -11.52 -13.03
C LEU A 327 7.56 -12.33 -13.11
N GLU A 328 7.56 -13.48 -13.80
CA GLU A 328 8.77 -14.28 -14.01
C GLU A 328 9.84 -13.49 -14.78
N GLU A 329 9.44 -12.70 -15.79
CA GLU A 329 10.34 -11.85 -16.56
C GLU A 329 10.81 -10.60 -15.80
N GLU A 330 9.91 -9.98 -15.03
CA GLU A 330 10.10 -8.68 -14.38
C GLU A 330 10.26 -8.77 -12.85
N THR A 331 10.67 -9.93 -12.32
CA THR A 331 10.76 -10.18 -10.87
C THR A 331 11.57 -9.10 -10.15
N ASP A 332 12.76 -8.75 -10.67
CA ASP A 332 13.65 -7.78 -10.03
C ASP A 332 13.01 -6.38 -9.96
N GLY A 333 12.39 -5.95 -11.06
CA GLY A 333 11.69 -4.67 -11.13
C GLY A 333 10.49 -4.63 -10.19
N PHE A 334 9.74 -5.72 -10.09
CA PHE A 334 8.57 -5.81 -9.22
C PHE A 334 8.97 -5.85 -7.73
N VAL A 335 10.00 -6.60 -7.37
CA VAL A 335 10.53 -6.67 -6.00
C VAL A 335 11.05 -5.30 -5.56
N ASN A 336 11.83 -4.63 -6.40
CA ASN A 336 12.33 -3.27 -6.12
C ASN A 336 11.18 -2.28 -5.89
N LEU A 337 10.20 -2.26 -6.80
CA LEU A 337 9.01 -1.43 -6.70
C LEU A 337 8.25 -1.62 -5.38
N LEU A 338 7.92 -2.86 -5.03
CA LEU A 338 7.20 -3.17 -3.80
C LEU A 338 8.00 -2.74 -2.56
N THR A 339 9.33 -2.90 -2.60
CA THR A 339 10.22 -2.51 -1.51
C THR A 339 10.19 -0.99 -1.33
N GLN A 340 10.30 -0.21 -2.41
CA GLN A 340 10.24 1.25 -2.36
C GLN A 340 8.88 1.76 -1.83
N MET A 341 7.77 1.17 -2.26
CA MET A 341 6.44 1.52 -1.76
C MET A 341 6.29 1.25 -0.25
N LEU A 342 6.82 0.13 0.23
CA LEU A 342 6.81 -0.20 1.67
C LEU A 342 7.71 0.74 2.47
N CYS A 343 8.93 1.01 2.00
CA CYS A 343 9.84 1.98 2.61
C CYS A 343 9.20 3.39 2.69
N TYR A 344 8.48 3.79 1.64
CA TYR A 344 7.74 5.05 1.66
C TYR A 344 6.62 5.04 2.72
N CYS A 345 5.83 3.97 2.79
CA CYS A 345 4.78 3.83 3.81
C CYS A 345 5.33 3.86 5.24
N GLN A 346 6.54 3.35 5.46
CA GLN A 346 7.20 3.31 6.77
C GLN A 346 7.42 4.71 7.38
N LYS A 347 7.56 5.77 6.55
CA LYS A 347 7.68 7.17 7.00
C LYS A 347 6.50 7.62 7.88
N TYR A 348 5.35 6.98 7.73
CA TYR A 348 4.12 7.32 8.44
C TYR A 348 3.81 6.37 9.60
N VAL A 349 4.57 5.28 9.74
CA VAL A 349 4.38 4.30 10.82
C VAL A 349 5.02 4.83 12.09
N SER A 350 4.21 5.06 13.12
CA SER A 350 4.69 5.52 14.43
C SER A 350 4.84 4.34 15.39
N GLN A 351 5.94 4.31 16.14
CA GLN A 351 6.12 3.35 17.23
C GLN A 351 5.27 3.71 18.47
N LYS A 352 4.81 4.96 18.59
CA LYS A 352 4.08 5.46 19.77
C LYS A 352 2.78 6.16 19.39
N LYS A 353 1.74 5.90 20.18
CA LYS A 353 0.48 6.63 20.12
C LYS A 353 0.73 8.10 20.51
N SER A 354 0.21 9.02 19.72
CA SER A 354 0.13 10.45 20.01
C SER A 354 -1.24 11.01 19.58
N ASN A 355 -1.50 12.27 19.90
CA ASN A 355 -2.72 12.96 19.43
C ASN A 355 -2.73 13.20 17.91
N LEU A 356 -1.61 12.98 17.22
CA LEU A 356 -1.44 13.13 15.78
C LEU A 356 -1.42 11.78 15.04
N THR A 357 -1.66 10.68 15.75
CA THR A 357 -1.65 9.33 15.14
C THR A 357 -3.02 8.67 15.21
N HIS A 358 -3.38 8.00 14.13
CA HIS A 358 -4.60 7.21 13.97
C HIS A 358 -4.27 5.72 13.91
N TRP A 359 -5.24 4.86 14.19
CA TRP A 359 -5.07 3.43 14.05
C TRP A 359 -5.37 2.98 12.62
N HIS A 360 -4.43 2.29 11.99
CA HIS A 360 -4.56 1.70 10.66
C HIS A 360 -4.60 0.17 10.74
N PRO A 361 -5.58 -0.54 10.12
CA PRO A 361 -5.74 -1.99 10.25
C PRO A 361 -4.54 -2.84 9.79
N VAL A 362 -3.70 -2.30 8.91
CA VAL A 362 -2.51 -2.96 8.36
C VAL A 362 -1.20 -2.43 8.98
N LEU A 363 -1.08 -1.11 9.17
CA LEU A 363 0.17 -0.43 9.53
C LEU A 363 0.32 -0.18 11.03
N GLY A 364 -0.76 -0.26 11.81
CA GLY A 364 -0.75 0.07 13.24
C GLY A 364 -0.93 1.56 13.49
N TRP A 365 -0.15 2.15 14.41
CA TRP A 365 -0.20 3.60 14.65
C TRP A 365 0.39 4.37 13.47
N PHE A 366 -0.39 5.29 12.92
CA PHE A 366 -0.12 5.93 11.63
C PHE A 366 -0.31 7.45 11.75
N SER A 367 0.65 8.25 11.30
CA SER A 367 0.71 9.71 11.50
C SER A 367 -0.10 10.54 10.49
N GLN A 368 -1.11 9.94 9.86
CA GLN A 368 -1.98 10.58 8.89
C GLN A 368 -3.44 10.18 9.11
N SER A 369 -4.36 11.10 8.81
CA SER A 369 -5.80 10.84 8.87
C SER A 369 -6.21 9.84 7.79
N VAL A 370 -6.94 8.81 8.18
CA VAL A 370 -7.49 7.80 7.25
C VAL A 370 -8.94 8.13 6.95
N ASP A 371 -9.29 8.29 5.68
CA ASP A 371 -10.67 8.53 5.26
C ASP A 371 -11.60 7.37 5.64
N TYR A 372 -12.85 7.70 5.97
CA TYR A 372 -13.83 6.71 6.42
C TYR A 372 -14.08 5.59 5.40
N GLY A 373 -14.28 5.93 4.11
CA GLY A 373 -14.52 4.92 3.05
C GLY A 373 -13.30 4.02 2.80
N LEU A 374 -12.10 4.54 2.99
CA LEU A 374 -10.87 3.76 2.85
C LEU A 374 -10.80 2.65 3.92
N ASN A 375 -11.18 2.94 5.17
CA ASN A 375 -11.26 1.94 6.24
C ASN A 375 -12.21 0.79 5.90
N GLU A 376 -13.37 1.07 5.29
CA GLU A 376 -14.33 0.03 4.88
C GLU A 376 -13.77 -0.90 3.79
N SER A 377 -12.87 -0.41 2.93
CA SER A 377 -12.18 -1.21 1.91
C SER A 377 -11.00 -2.02 2.42
N MET A 378 -10.49 -1.75 3.63
CA MET A 378 -9.28 -2.40 4.15
C MET A 378 -9.31 -3.93 4.12
N PRO A 379 -10.43 -4.64 4.40
CA PRO A 379 -10.46 -6.09 4.25
C PRO A 379 -10.12 -6.58 2.84
N LEU A 380 -10.55 -5.85 1.80
CA LEU A 380 -10.23 -6.18 0.41
C LEU A 380 -8.77 -5.85 0.08
N ILE A 381 -8.26 -4.71 0.56
CA ILE A 381 -6.85 -4.34 0.39
C ILE A 381 -5.94 -5.38 1.06
N THR A 382 -6.22 -5.78 2.31
CA THR A 382 -5.48 -6.82 3.01
C THR A 382 -5.49 -8.14 2.24
N LYS A 383 -6.61 -8.51 1.62
CA LYS A 383 -6.69 -9.70 0.76
C LYS A 383 -5.83 -9.58 -0.50
N GLN A 384 -5.69 -8.38 -1.05
CA GLN A 384 -4.76 -8.14 -2.15
C GLN A 384 -3.30 -8.18 -1.70
N LEU A 385 -2.99 -7.62 -0.52
CA LEU A 385 -1.65 -7.70 0.07
C LEU A 385 -1.24 -9.16 0.32
N GLN A 386 -2.18 -10.04 0.67
CA GLN A 386 -1.93 -11.47 0.86
C GLN A 386 -1.33 -12.18 -0.34
N PHE A 387 -1.48 -11.65 -1.56
CA PHE A 387 -0.77 -12.20 -2.72
C PHE A 387 0.75 -12.13 -2.57
N LEU A 388 1.28 -11.15 -1.80
CA LEU A 388 2.71 -11.00 -1.56
C LEU A 388 3.33 -12.23 -0.90
N TRP A 389 2.66 -12.83 0.08
CA TRP A 389 3.08 -14.07 0.75
C TRP A 389 2.22 -15.27 0.33
N GLY A 390 1.59 -15.19 -0.83
CA GLY A 390 0.87 -16.31 -1.43
C GLY A 390 1.84 -17.28 -2.09
N VAL A 391 1.55 -18.59 -1.98
CA VAL A 391 2.37 -19.67 -2.56
C VAL A 391 2.79 -19.41 -4.02
N PRO A 392 1.90 -18.97 -4.93
CA PRO A 392 2.29 -18.72 -6.32
C PRO A 392 3.41 -17.68 -6.45
N LEU A 393 3.31 -16.56 -5.71
CA LEU A 393 4.29 -15.48 -5.81
C LEU A 393 5.60 -15.84 -5.12
N ILE A 394 5.54 -16.53 -3.97
CA ILE A 394 6.74 -17.03 -3.28
C ILE A 394 7.51 -17.98 -4.21
N ARG A 395 6.83 -18.84 -4.97
CA ARG A 395 7.47 -19.74 -5.94
C ARG A 395 8.15 -19.01 -7.09
N ILE A 396 7.57 -17.91 -7.56
CA ILE A 396 8.17 -17.06 -8.61
C ILE A 396 9.42 -16.36 -8.04
N PHE A 397 9.28 -15.67 -6.91
CA PHE A 397 10.37 -14.91 -6.30
C PHE A 397 11.54 -15.83 -5.93
N PHE A 398 11.30 -16.95 -5.24
CA PHE A 398 12.36 -17.87 -4.84
C PHE A 398 12.61 -18.99 -5.86
N SER A 399 12.27 -18.80 -7.13
CA SER A 399 12.44 -19.82 -8.18
C SER A 399 13.89 -20.34 -8.29
N ASP A 400 14.88 -19.45 -8.17
CA ASP A 400 16.31 -19.78 -8.18
C ASP A 400 16.72 -20.71 -7.03
N ILE A 401 16.10 -20.55 -5.85
CA ILE A 401 16.34 -21.41 -4.68
C ILE A 401 15.55 -22.72 -4.81
N LEU A 402 14.27 -22.62 -5.15
CA LEU A 402 13.32 -23.73 -5.12
C LEU A 402 13.56 -24.74 -6.26
N SER A 403 14.08 -24.30 -7.41
CA SER A 403 14.36 -25.15 -8.57
C SER A 403 15.54 -26.11 -8.34
N LYS A 404 16.41 -25.83 -7.37
CA LYS A 404 17.51 -26.72 -7.02
C LYS A 404 17.01 -28.03 -6.43
N LYS A 405 17.37 -29.13 -7.07
CA LYS A 405 17.23 -30.47 -6.48
C LYS A 405 18.31 -30.63 -5.41
N LEU A 406 17.88 -30.87 -4.18
CA LEU A 406 18.77 -31.38 -3.13
C LEU A 406 19.21 -32.79 -3.57
N LEU A 407 20.52 -33.02 -3.70
CA LEU A 407 21.10 -34.26 -4.24
C LEU A 407 20.62 -35.48 -3.44
N GLU A 408 19.81 -36.34 -4.06
CA GLU A 408 19.40 -37.65 -3.53
C GLU A 408 20.62 -38.59 -3.49
N GLY A 409 21.02 -39.03 -2.29
CA GLY A 409 22.01 -40.09 -2.13
C GLY A 409 21.42 -41.45 -2.52
N GLN A 410 22.14 -42.22 -3.34
CA GLN A 410 21.82 -43.62 -3.66
C GLN A 410 21.69 -44.46 -2.37
N GLU A 411 20.55 -45.14 -2.18
CA GLU A 411 20.42 -46.20 -1.18
C GLU A 411 21.19 -47.46 -1.61
N PRO A 412 21.89 -48.15 -0.70
CA PRO A 412 22.34 -49.52 -0.94
C PRO A 412 21.14 -50.47 -1.11
N ALA A 413 21.26 -51.42 -2.03
CA ALA A 413 20.22 -52.32 -2.50
C ALA A 413 19.34 -52.98 -1.42
N ALA A 414 18.05 -53.06 -1.74
CA ALA A 414 16.95 -53.58 -0.94
C ALA A 414 17.12 -55.04 -0.45
N HIS A 415 16.73 -55.29 0.80
CA HIS A 415 16.30 -56.62 1.26
C HIS A 415 14.77 -56.76 1.08
N VAL A 416 14.38 -57.81 0.37
CA VAL A 416 13.00 -58.23 0.07
C VAL A 416 12.41 -59.01 1.24
N GLN A 417 11.15 -58.78 1.62
CA GLN A 417 10.19 -59.78 2.14
C GLN A 417 8.74 -59.24 2.25
N PRO A 418 7.69 -60.08 2.38
CA PRO A 418 6.55 -60.10 1.44
C PRO A 418 5.20 -59.60 2.02
N ALA A 419 4.24 -59.42 1.10
CA ALA A 419 2.93 -58.81 1.28
C ALA A 419 1.81 -59.73 1.82
N SER A 420 0.84 -59.16 2.54
CA SER A 420 -0.63 -59.45 2.47
C SER A 420 -1.43 -58.43 3.36
N PRO A 421 -2.79 -58.38 3.37
CA PRO A 421 -3.55 -57.31 2.72
C PRO A 421 -4.43 -56.43 3.67
N GLN A 422 -4.99 -55.40 3.06
CA GLN A 422 -5.73 -54.24 3.59
C GLN A 422 -7.06 -54.54 4.34
N ASN A 423 -7.52 -53.60 5.19
CA ASN A 423 -8.87 -53.00 5.08
C ASN A 423 -9.18 -51.77 6.00
N VAL A 424 -9.36 -50.60 5.35
CA VAL A 424 -10.41 -49.53 5.40
C VAL A 424 -10.89 -48.95 6.77
N LEU A 425 -10.90 -47.63 7.06
CA LEU A 425 -11.81 -46.55 6.56
C LEU A 425 -11.30 -45.10 6.85
N PRO A 426 -11.84 -44.05 6.19
CA PRO A 426 -11.09 -42.84 5.83
C PRO A 426 -11.74 -41.51 6.30
N VAL A 427 -11.09 -40.78 7.21
CA VAL A 427 -11.28 -39.33 7.39
C VAL A 427 -9.98 -38.73 7.94
N LYS A 428 -9.00 -38.40 7.08
CA LYS A 428 -7.82 -37.53 7.37
C LYS A 428 -6.89 -37.30 6.15
N ASN A 429 -7.46 -37.07 4.96
CA ASN A 429 -6.70 -37.05 3.69
C ASN A 429 -6.45 -35.65 3.07
N LEU A 430 -6.38 -34.57 3.86
CA LEU A 430 -6.01 -33.24 3.36
C LEU A 430 -4.64 -32.72 3.84
N LEU A 431 -4.12 -33.22 4.97
CA LEU A 431 -2.76 -32.90 5.44
C LEU A 431 -1.71 -33.88 4.94
N LYS A 432 -2.08 -35.12 4.59
CA LYS A 432 -1.11 -36.22 4.40
C LYS A 432 -0.41 -36.29 3.03
N ARG A 433 -0.79 -35.47 2.05
CA ARG A 433 -0.20 -35.51 0.68
C ARG A 433 0.99 -34.58 0.47
N ALA A 434 1.41 -33.81 1.47
CA ALA A 434 2.60 -32.95 1.43
C ALA A 434 3.87 -33.60 2.04
N PHE A 435 3.75 -34.66 2.85
CA PHE A 435 4.81 -35.06 3.80
C PHE A 435 5.65 -36.29 3.43
N GLN A 436 5.81 -36.64 2.14
CA GLN A 436 6.58 -37.84 1.74
C GLN A 436 7.84 -37.58 0.90
N LYS A 437 8.41 -36.36 0.91
CA LYS A 437 9.64 -36.05 0.12
C LYS A 437 10.83 -35.47 0.91
N SER A 438 10.90 -35.63 2.23
CA SER A 438 12.03 -35.12 3.05
C SER A 438 13.14 -36.16 3.32
N ALA A 439 13.35 -37.12 2.41
CA ALA A 439 14.35 -38.18 2.56
C ALA A 439 15.74 -37.86 1.96
N SER A 440 15.93 -36.76 1.22
CA SER A 440 17.14 -36.51 0.41
C SER A 440 18.25 -35.64 1.05
N VAL A 441 18.26 -35.45 2.38
CA VAL A 441 18.95 -34.31 3.02
C VAL A 441 20.37 -34.61 3.56
N ARG A 442 20.94 -35.79 3.31
CA ARG A 442 22.25 -36.19 3.90
C ARG A 442 23.47 -35.34 3.51
N ASN A 443 23.36 -34.37 2.59
CA ASN A 443 24.48 -33.57 2.08
C ASN A 443 24.44 -32.05 2.40
N ILE A 444 23.43 -31.51 3.10
CA ILE A 444 23.37 -30.06 3.45
C ILE A 444 24.47 -29.67 4.47
N LEU A 445 25.04 -30.66 5.17
CA LEU A 445 25.99 -30.45 6.27
C LEU A 445 27.46 -30.25 5.85
N LYS A 446 27.79 -30.33 4.56
CA LYS A 446 29.14 -29.96 4.07
C LYS A 446 29.06 -28.59 3.40
N PRO A 447 29.76 -27.55 3.90
CA PRO A 447 29.84 -26.28 3.20
C PRO A 447 30.54 -26.49 1.86
N VAL A 448 29.75 -26.70 0.81
CA VAL A 448 30.21 -26.65 -0.57
C VAL A 448 30.15 -25.18 -0.92
N GLY A 449 31.15 -24.41 -0.47
CA GLY A 449 31.30 -23.02 -0.89
C GLY A 449 31.33 -22.89 -2.41
N GLY A 450 31.27 -21.65 -2.89
CA GLY A 450 31.46 -21.38 -4.33
C GLY A 450 30.45 -20.41 -4.94
N LYS A 451 29.43 -19.97 -4.19
CA LYS A 451 28.59 -18.86 -4.64
C LYS A 451 29.27 -17.53 -4.35
N ARG A 452 29.49 -16.74 -5.40
CA ARG A 452 29.99 -15.38 -5.23
C ARG A 452 28.87 -14.44 -4.79
N VAL A 453 29.17 -13.57 -3.84
CA VAL A 453 28.20 -12.63 -3.23
C VAL A 453 27.69 -11.60 -4.25
N ASP A 454 28.53 -11.26 -5.23
CA ASP A 454 28.23 -10.35 -6.34
C ASP A 454 27.47 -11.02 -7.51
N SER A 455 27.17 -12.32 -7.41
CA SER A 455 26.42 -13.00 -8.46
C SER A 455 24.97 -12.53 -8.53
N THR A 456 24.42 -12.48 -9.74
CA THR A 456 23.04 -12.03 -9.98
C THR A 456 22.01 -12.83 -9.19
N GLU A 457 22.17 -14.16 -9.10
CA GLU A 457 21.32 -15.05 -8.31
C GLU A 457 21.30 -14.64 -6.81
N VAL A 458 22.47 -14.32 -6.23
CA VAL A 458 22.56 -13.91 -4.82
C VAL A 458 21.92 -12.55 -4.59
N GLN A 459 22.16 -11.58 -5.49
CA GLN A 459 21.56 -10.25 -5.41
C GLN A 459 20.03 -10.31 -5.50
N LYS A 460 19.49 -11.16 -6.40
CA LYS A 460 18.05 -11.40 -6.50
C LYS A 460 17.44 -11.92 -5.21
N VAL A 461 18.01 -13.00 -4.67
CA VAL A 461 17.56 -13.60 -3.40
C VAL A 461 17.63 -12.58 -2.26
N CYS A 462 18.72 -11.81 -2.16
CA CYS A 462 18.87 -10.79 -1.14
C CYS A 462 17.80 -9.70 -1.26
N ASN A 463 17.53 -9.18 -2.46
CA ASN A 463 16.50 -8.17 -2.70
C ASN A 463 15.09 -8.68 -2.31
N ILE A 464 14.80 -9.95 -2.60
CA ILE A 464 13.54 -10.58 -2.15
C ILE A 464 13.49 -10.67 -0.63
N CYS A 465 14.60 -11.04 0.03
CA CYS A 465 14.65 -11.08 1.48
C CYS A 465 14.48 -9.70 2.11
N VAL A 466 15.07 -8.66 1.52
CA VAL A 466 14.87 -7.26 1.93
C VAL A 466 13.39 -6.90 1.80
N LEU A 467 12.73 -7.20 0.67
CA LEU A 467 11.30 -6.95 0.49
C LEU A 467 10.46 -7.55 1.63
N TYR A 468 10.69 -8.82 1.98
CA TYR A 468 9.94 -9.46 3.06
C TYR A 468 10.30 -8.92 4.44
N GLN A 469 11.57 -8.55 4.69
CA GLN A 469 11.94 -7.86 5.94
C GLN A 469 11.25 -6.50 6.06
N THR A 470 11.28 -5.68 5.02
CA THR A 470 10.56 -4.40 4.96
C THR A 470 9.06 -4.60 5.13
N SER A 471 8.49 -5.68 4.59
CA SER A 471 7.09 -6.04 4.80
C SER A 471 6.79 -6.37 6.26
N LEU A 472 7.66 -7.13 6.93
CA LEU A 472 7.51 -7.54 8.32
C LEU A 472 7.66 -6.38 9.32
N THR A 473 8.43 -5.35 8.97
CA THR A 473 8.61 -4.12 9.79
C THR A 473 7.54 -3.07 9.50
N THR A 474 7.06 -2.98 8.26
CA THR A 474 6.05 -1.99 7.84
C THR A 474 4.62 -2.44 8.14
N LEU A 475 4.26 -3.68 7.80
CA LEU A 475 2.91 -4.22 7.90
C LEU A 475 2.66 -4.89 9.26
N THR A 476 2.91 -4.14 10.35
CA THR A 476 3.01 -4.68 11.72
C THR A 476 1.79 -5.47 12.19
N GLN A 477 0.58 -5.08 11.79
CA GLN A 477 -0.67 -5.72 12.25
C GLN A 477 -0.92 -7.08 11.58
N ILE A 478 -0.30 -7.32 10.44
CA ILE A 478 -0.44 -8.57 9.68
C ILE A 478 0.88 -9.35 9.60
N ARG A 479 1.89 -8.96 10.39
CA ARG A 479 3.21 -9.61 10.46
C ARG A 479 3.12 -11.13 10.60
N LEU A 480 2.25 -11.64 11.48
CA LEU A 480 2.07 -13.09 11.69
C LEU A 480 1.48 -13.80 10.47
N GLN A 481 0.64 -13.13 9.67
CA GLN A 481 0.10 -13.70 8.44
C GLN A 481 1.21 -13.85 7.39
N ILE A 482 2.10 -12.86 7.29
CA ILE A 482 3.26 -12.89 6.38
C ILE A 482 4.17 -14.06 6.75
N LEU A 483 4.56 -14.17 8.03
CA LEU A 483 5.40 -15.27 8.51
C LEU A 483 4.77 -16.64 8.23
N THR A 484 3.47 -16.80 8.53
CA THR A 484 2.75 -18.05 8.27
C THR A 484 2.71 -18.40 6.78
N GLY A 485 2.55 -17.40 5.90
CA GLY A 485 2.58 -17.60 4.45
C GLY A 485 3.94 -18.05 3.94
N LEU A 486 5.02 -17.41 4.42
CA LEU A 486 6.40 -17.77 4.07
C LEU A 486 6.78 -19.18 4.56
N THR A 487 6.28 -19.59 5.72
CA THR A 487 6.55 -20.92 6.29
C THR A 487 5.65 -22.02 5.74
N TYR A 488 4.67 -21.69 4.89
CA TYR A 488 3.75 -22.68 4.32
C TYR A 488 4.42 -23.58 3.26
N LEU A 489 5.50 -23.10 2.64
CA LEU A 489 6.30 -23.89 1.70
C LEU A 489 7.39 -24.66 2.46
N ASP A 490 7.14 -25.93 2.73
CA ASP A 490 8.00 -26.81 3.56
C ASP A 490 9.48 -26.81 3.14
N ASP A 491 9.76 -26.67 1.85
CA ASP A 491 11.10 -26.73 1.27
C ASP A 491 11.81 -25.36 1.17
N LEU A 492 11.12 -24.25 1.42
CA LEU A 492 11.71 -22.92 1.29
C LEU A 492 12.80 -22.68 2.33
N LEU A 493 12.51 -22.89 3.62
CA LEU A 493 13.47 -22.60 4.69
C LEU A 493 14.71 -23.51 4.66
N PRO A 494 14.60 -24.83 4.43
CA PRO A 494 15.78 -25.69 4.33
C PRO A 494 16.65 -25.33 3.12
N LYS A 495 16.04 -24.99 1.98
CA LYS A 495 16.79 -24.55 0.80
C LYS A 495 17.40 -23.16 0.96
N LEU A 496 16.72 -22.24 1.66
CA LEU A 496 17.29 -20.93 2.01
C LEU A 496 18.47 -21.09 2.96
N TRP A 497 18.40 -22.01 3.93
CA TRP A 497 19.53 -22.33 4.80
C TRP A 497 20.72 -22.91 4.03
N ALA A 498 20.45 -23.88 3.13
CA ALA A 498 21.48 -24.42 2.26
C ALA A 498 22.13 -23.33 1.40
N PHE A 499 21.30 -22.42 0.84
CA PHE A 499 21.77 -21.26 0.10
C PHE A 499 22.69 -20.36 0.93
N ILE A 500 22.30 -20.03 2.16
CA ILE A 500 23.11 -19.27 3.13
C ILE A 500 24.47 -19.96 3.38
N CYS A 501 24.49 -21.30 3.47
CA CYS A 501 25.71 -22.08 3.68
C CYS A 501 26.64 -22.14 2.45
N GLU A 502 26.12 -21.97 1.24
CA GLU A 502 26.90 -21.98 -0.02
C GLU A 502 27.61 -20.65 -0.31
N LEU A 503 27.26 -19.57 0.40
CA LEU A 503 27.80 -18.23 0.15
C LEU A 503 29.27 -18.10 0.53
N GLY A 504 30.03 -17.45 -0.36
CA GLY A 504 31.44 -17.14 -0.17
C GLY A 504 32.40 -18.21 -0.74
N PRO A 505 33.70 -17.87 -0.87
CA PRO A 505 34.70 -18.69 -1.56
C PRO A 505 35.01 -20.00 -0.83
N HIS A 506 34.89 -20.04 0.49
CA HIS A 506 35.10 -21.24 1.31
C HIS A 506 33.79 -21.85 1.80
N GLY A 507 32.66 -21.23 1.46
CA GLY A 507 31.36 -21.58 2.03
C GLY A 507 31.28 -21.29 3.53
N GLY A 508 30.07 -21.34 4.04
CA GLY A 508 29.79 -21.29 5.46
C GLY A 508 29.64 -19.89 6.04
N LEU A 509 29.39 -19.89 7.34
CA LEU A 509 28.69 -18.80 8.03
C LEU A 509 29.63 -17.69 8.52
N LYS A 510 30.93 -17.80 8.21
CA LYS A 510 31.95 -16.81 8.57
C LYS A 510 31.70 -15.46 7.86
N LEU A 511 31.18 -15.49 6.63
CA LEU A 511 30.81 -14.28 5.87
C LEU A 511 29.90 -13.36 6.69
N PHE A 512 28.85 -13.91 7.32
CA PHE A 512 27.91 -13.11 8.12
C PHE A 512 28.58 -12.50 9.37
N LEU A 513 29.55 -13.19 9.97
CA LEU A 513 30.32 -12.65 11.09
C LEU A 513 31.25 -11.51 10.66
N GLU A 514 31.66 -11.46 9.39
CA GLU A 514 32.44 -10.37 8.79
C GLU A 514 31.52 -9.19 8.43
N CYS A 515 30.30 -9.46 7.94
CA CYS A 515 29.27 -8.44 7.70
C CYS A 515 28.92 -7.61 8.94
N LEU A 516 29.01 -8.18 10.15
CA LEU A 516 28.79 -7.43 11.40
C LEU A 516 29.75 -6.24 11.59
N ASN A 517 30.92 -6.28 10.97
CA ASN A 517 31.95 -5.25 11.09
C ASN A 517 32.00 -4.30 9.88
N ASN A 518 31.17 -4.54 8.85
CA ASN A 518 31.16 -3.78 7.60
C ASN A 518 29.78 -3.16 7.37
N ASP A 519 29.73 -1.84 7.24
CA ASP A 519 28.47 -1.10 7.00
C ASP A 519 28.25 -0.82 5.50
N THR A 520 28.36 -1.86 4.66
CA THR A 520 28.07 -1.76 3.22
C THR A 520 26.65 -2.22 2.91
N GLU A 521 26.06 -1.74 1.81
CA GLU A 521 24.71 -2.17 1.40
C GLU A 521 24.64 -3.67 1.13
N GLU A 522 25.69 -4.27 0.56
CA GLU A 522 25.77 -5.72 0.37
C GLU A 522 25.76 -6.47 1.72
N SER A 523 26.42 -5.91 2.74
CA SER A 523 26.43 -6.49 4.09
C SER A 523 25.05 -6.43 4.73
N LYS A 524 24.34 -5.30 4.59
CA LYS A 524 22.96 -5.15 5.09
C LYS A 524 21.99 -6.12 4.41
N GLN A 525 22.09 -6.26 3.09
CA GLN A 525 21.29 -7.20 2.30
C GLN A 525 21.49 -8.66 2.74
N LEU A 526 22.74 -9.08 2.94
CA LEU A 526 23.04 -10.41 3.47
C LEU A 526 22.46 -10.60 4.89
N LEU A 527 22.62 -9.61 5.77
CA LEU A 527 22.09 -9.66 7.12
C LEU A 527 20.54 -9.71 7.12
N ALA A 528 19.87 -9.01 6.21
CA ALA A 528 18.41 -9.09 6.04
C ALA A 528 17.94 -10.49 5.62
N MET A 529 18.68 -11.19 4.76
CA MET A 529 18.42 -12.59 4.43
C MET A 529 18.56 -13.49 5.66
N LEU A 530 19.59 -13.31 6.48
CA LEU A 530 19.75 -14.04 7.74
C LEU A 530 18.61 -13.74 8.73
N MET A 531 18.19 -12.48 8.85
CA MET A 531 17.06 -12.07 9.68
C MET A 531 15.77 -12.75 9.25
N LEU A 532 15.47 -12.77 7.95
CA LEU A 532 14.27 -13.42 7.42
C LEU A 532 14.27 -14.92 7.71
N PHE A 533 15.40 -15.58 7.47
CA PHE A 533 15.56 -16.98 7.81
C PHE A 533 15.28 -17.24 9.30
N CYS A 534 15.85 -16.43 10.20
CA CYS A 534 15.65 -16.58 11.64
C CYS A 534 14.20 -16.33 12.06
N ASP A 535 13.58 -15.26 11.56
CA ASP A 535 12.19 -14.91 11.90
C ASP A 535 11.20 -15.98 11.44
N CYS A 536 11.33 -16.47 10.21
CA CYS A 536 10.48 -17.54 9.68
C CYS A 536 10.73 -18.88 10.38
N SER A 537 11.99 -19.25 10.63
CA SER A 537 12.32 -20.52 11.31
C SER A 537 11.83 -20.52 12.75
N ARG A 538 11.99 -19.40 13.45
CA ARG A 538 11.45 -19.20 14.81
C ARG A 538 9.94 -19.33 14.82
N HIS A 539 9.25 -18.68 13.89
CA HIS A 539 7.78 -18.78 13.78
C HIS A 539 7.34 -20.23 13.59
N LEU A 540 7.90 -20.92 12.59
CA LEU A 540 7.57 -22.32 12.27
C LEU A 540 7.81 -23.25 13.46
N ILE A 541 9.00 -23.22 14.05
CA ILE A 541 9.36 -24.18 15.10
C ILE A 541 8.65 -23.89 16.43
N THR A 542 8.15 -22.66 16.62
CA THR A 542 7.28 -22.35 17.76
C THR A 542 5.89 -22.98 17.61
N ILE A 543 5.36 -23.05 16.39
CA ILE A 543 4.00 -23.58 16.15
C ILE A 543 3.95 -25.11 16.02
N LEU A 544 5.05 -25.77 15.62
CA LEU A 544 5.12 -27.23 15.50
C LEU A 544 5.08 -27.92 16.87
N ASP A 545 4.47 -29.09 16.94
CA ASP A 545 4.48 -29.91 18.16
C ASP A 545 5.77 -30.75 18.31
N ASP A 546 5.89 -31.50 19.41
CA ASP A 546 7.09 -32.32 19.65
C ASP A 546 7.23 -33.50 18.67
N ILE A 547 6.12 -34.09 18.22
CA ILE A 547 6.17 -35.20 17.26
C ILE A 547 6.67 -34.66 15.92
N GLU A 548 6.10 -33.55 15.46
CA GLU A 548 6.45 -32.87 14.23
C GLU A 548 7.95 -32.46 14.21
N VAL A 549 8.48 -31.94 15.31
CA VAL A 549 9.89 -31.51 15.39
C VAL A 549 10.86 -32.68 15.56
N TYR A 550 10.60 -33.60 16.50
CA TYR A 550 11.61 -34.60 16.88
C TYR A 550 11.51 -35.91 16.11
N GLU A 551 10.31 -36.32 15.72
CA GLU A 551 10.05 -37.63 15.11
C GLU A 551 9.86 -37.49 13.60
N GLU A 552 8.96 -36.61 13.19
CA GLU A 552 8.72 -36.35 11.77
C GLU A 552 9.81 -35.45 11.16
N GLN A 553 10.45 -34.60 11.98
CA GLN A 553 11.48 -33.65 11.56
C GLN A 553 11.01 -32.78 10.39
N ILE A 554 9.85 -32.14 10.59
CA ILE A 554 9.23 -31.24 9.61
C ILE A 554 10.16 -30.05 9.35
N SER A 555 10.34 -29.76 8.06
CA SER A 555 11.28 -28.78 7.49
C SER A 555 12.76 -29.05 7.79
N PHE A 556 13.18 -29.14 9.05
CA PHE A 556 14.58 -29.32 9.42
C PHE A 556 14.85 -30.68 10.06
N LYS A 557 15.97 -31.29 9.69
CA LYS A 557 16.55 -32.42 10.44
C LYS A 557 17.16 -31.92 11.74
N LEU A 558 17.19 -32.80 12.75
CA LEU A 558 17.82 -32.48 14.03
C LEU A 558 19.30 -32.09 13.87
N GLU A 559 20.03 -32.74 12.95
CA GLU A 559 21.42 -32.40 12.63
C GLU A 559 21.59 -30.98 12.05
N GLU A 560 20.61 -30.52 11.27
CA GLU A 560 20.58 -29.14 10.77
C GLU A 560 20.32 -28.17 11.91
N LEU A 561 19.40 -28.49 12.83
CA LEU A 561 19.14 -27.68 14.02
C LEU A 561 20.38 -27.57 14.91
N VAL A 562 21.20 -28.62 15.03
CA VAL A 562 22.50 -28.57 15.72
C VAL A 562 23.44 -27.59 15.00
N THR A 563 23.52 -27.65 13.67
CA THR A 563 24.40 -26.75 12.90
C THR A 563 23.97 -25.29 12.99
N ILE A 564 22.65 -25.04 12.83
CA ILE A 564 22.04 -23.72 12.96
C ILE A 564 22.29 -23.16 14.36
N SER A 565 21.98 -23.92 15.41
CA SER A 565 22.18 -23.46 16.79
C SER A 565 23.65 -23.18 17.13
N SER A 566 24.60 -23.99 16.63
CA SER A 566 26.03 -23.72 16.80
C SER A 566 26.45 -22.36 16.21
N PHE A 567 25.97 -22.07 15.01
CA PHE A 567 26.20 -20.78 14.36
C PHE A 567 25.56 -19.63 15.11
N LEU A 568 24.25 -19.71 15.38
CA LEU A 568 23.52 -18.63 16.07
C LEU A 568 24.13 -18.35 17.45
N ASN A 569 24.53 -19.40 18.19
CA ASN A 569 25.17 -19.26 19.49
C ASN A 569 26.51 -18.51 19.37
N SER A 570 27.30 -18.84 18.34
CA SER A 570 28.55 -18.12 18.03
C SER A 570 28.30 -16.67 17.60
N PHE A 571 27.29 -16.44 16.76
CA PHE A 571 26.94 -15.14 16.19
C PHE A 571 26.44 -14.17 17.25
N VAL A 572 25.48 -14.59 18.07
CA VAL A 572 24.93 -13.80 19.19
C VAL A 572 26.00 -13.53 20.24
N PHE A 573 26.85 -14.52 20.56
CA PHE A 573 27.98 -14.30 21.46
C PHE A 573 28.93 -13.23 20.93
N LYS A 574 29.34 -13.31 19.65
CA LYS A 574 30.23 -12.31 19.03
C LYS A 574 29.60 -10.91 19.06
N MET A 575 28.34 -10.81 18.64
CA MET A 575 27.53 -9.59 18.69
C MET A 575 27.61 -8.90 20.07
N ILE A 576 27.43 -9.66 21.16
CA ILE A 576 27.51 -9.13 22.52
C ILE A 576 28.96 -8.84 22.95
N TRP A 577 29.87 -9.77 22.72
CA TRP A 577 31.25 -9.72 23.24
C TRP A 577 32.10 -8.62 22.58
N ASP A 578 31.87 -8.37 21.30
CA ASP A 578 32.52 -7.31 20.53
C ASP A 578 31.86 -5.93 20.76
N GLY A 579 30.80 -5.87 21.59
CA GLY A 579 30.16 -4.62 22.01
C GLY A 579 29.17 -4.02 21.02
N ILE A 580 28.80 -4.75 19.96
CA ILE A 580 27.90 -4.27 18.89
C ILE A 580 26.52 -3.89 19.45
N ILE A 581 26.05 -4.59 20.48
CA ILE A 581 24.68 -4.42 21.03
C ILE A 581 24.59 -3.34 22.10
N GLU A 582 25.72 -2.87 22.65
CA GLU A 582 25.69 -1.98 23.83
C GLU A 582 24.93 -0.67 23.59
N ASN A 583 24.89 -0.20 22.34
CA ASN A 583 24.15 0.99 21.91
C ASN A 583 23.35 0.76 20.61
N ALA A 584 23.03 -0.49 20.28
CA ALA A 584 22.37 -0.83 19.01
C ALA A 584 20.99 -0.17 18.89
N LYS A 585 20.69 0.32 17.68
CA LYS A 585 19.42 0.93 17.28
C LYS A 585 19.07 0.49 15.87
N GLY A 586 17.80 0.64 15.49
CA GLY A 586 17.32 0.31 14.14
C GLY A 586 17.67 -1.13 13.74
N GLU A 587 18.17 -1.29 12.52
CA GLU A 587 18.45 -2.58 11.88
C GLU A 587 19.36 -3.50 12.71
N THR A 588 20.39 -2.97 13.38
CA THR A 588 21.30 -3.79 14.20
C THR A 588 20.57 -4.41 15.40
N LEU A 589 19.63 -3.68 16.01
CA LEU A 589 18.84 -4.19 17.12
C LEU A 589 17.81 -5.21 16.63
N GLU A 590 17.19 -4.97 15.48
CA GLU A 590 16.26 -5.92 14.84
C GLU A 590 16.97 -7.22 14.47
N LEU A 591 18.17 -7.15 13.90
CA LEU A 591 19.03 -8.30 13.63
C LEU A 591 19.28 -9.12 14.89
N PHE A 592 19.69 -8.45 15.98
CA PHE A 592 19.92 -9.12 17.25
C PHE A 592 18.66 -9.83 17.75
N GLN A 593 17.49 -9.16 17.70
CA GLN A 593 16.22 -9.74 18.13
C GLN A 593 15.83 -10.99 17.33
N SER A 594 16.00 -10.96 16.00
CA SER A 594 15.69 -12.11 15.14
C SER A 594 16.61 -13.31 15.43
N VAL A 595 17.93 -13.08 15.47
CA VAL A 595 18.92 -14.14 15.67
C VAL A 595 18.87 -14.70 17.10
N HIS A 596 18.80 -13.82 18.11
CA HIS A 596 18.66 -14.21 19.53
C HIS A 596 17.36 -14.94 19.79
N GLY A 597 16.24 -14.43 19.27
CA GLY A 597 14.94 -15.08 19.41
C GLY A 597 14.94 -16.48 18.83
N TRP A 598 15.59 -16.69 17.69
CA TRP A 598 15.68 -18.02 17.09
C TRP A 598 16.59 -18.97 17.90
N LEU A 599 17.74 -18.46 18.35
CA LEU A 599 18.66 -19.19 19.23
C LEU A 599 17.95 -19.71 20.50
N MET A 600 17.16 -18.85 21.15
CA MET A 600 16.49 -19.20 22.39
C MET A 600 15.41 -20.27 22.20
N VAL A 601 14.63 -20.22 21.10
CA VAL A 601 13.66 -21.28 20.81
C VAL A 601 14.34 -22.63 20.60
N LEU A 602 15.48 -22.66 19.90
CA LEU A 602 16.26 -23.89 19.75
C LEU A 602 16.80 -24.41 21.08
N TYR A 603 17.30 -23.51 21.93
CA TYR A 603 17.78 -23.86 23.27
C TYR A 603 16.66 -24.43 24.15
N GLU A 604 15.48 -23.81 24.14
CA GLU A 604 14.31 -24.28 24.89
C GLU A 604 13.84 -25.65 24.40
N ARG A 605 13.82 -25.87 23.08
CA ARG A 605 13.52 -27.18 22.49
C ARG A 605 14.52 -28.24 22.96
N ASP A 606 15.82 -27.97 22.86
CA ASP A 606 16.85 -28.92 23.32
C ASP A 606 16.75 -29.22 24.82
N CYS A 607 16.41 -28.23 25.64
CA CYS A 607 16.17 -28.42 27.07
C CYS A 607 14.95 -29.32 27.35
N ARG A 608 13.92 -29.27 26.50
CA ARG A 608 12.72 -30.09 26.61
C ARG A 608 12.97 -31.52 26.15
N ARG A 609 13.57 -31.70 24.97
CA ARG A 609 13.99 -32.99 24.44
C ARG A 609 15.30 -32.79 23.67
N ARG A 610 16.34 -33.40 24.22
CA ARG A 610 17.71 -33.24 23.76
C ARG A 610 17.88 -33.74 22.33
N PHE A 611 18.44 -32.89 21.47
CA PHE A 611 18.90 -33.22 20.12
C PHE A 611 20.36 -32.81 19.89
N ALA A 612 20.91 -31.90 20.72
CA ALA A 612 22.28 -31.43 20.62
C ALA A 612 23.26 -32.27 21.48
N PRO A 613 24.54 -32.39 21.05
CA PRO A 613 25.57 -33.12 21.78
C PRO A 613 25.95 -32.44 23.11
N GLU A 614 26.79 -33.11 23.92
CA GLU A 614 27.32 -32.51 25.16
C GLU A 614 28.14 -31.26 24.87
N ASP A 615 28.03 -30.29 25.78
CA ASP A 615 28.70 -29.00 25.73
C ASP A 615 28.42 -28.12 24.49
N HIS A 616 27.45 -28.50 23.65
CA HIS A 616 27.08 -27.78 22.42
C HIS A 616 26.84 -26.28 22.64
N TRP A 617 26.11 -25.95 23.71
CA TRP A 617 25.73 -24.59 24.03
C TRP A 617 26.85 -23.78 24.69
N LEU A 618 27.93 -24.40 25.15
CA LEU A 618 29.01 -23.74 25.89
C LEU A 618 30.00 -23.04 24.95
N ARG A 619 30.41 -21.82 25.31
CA ARG A 619 31.48 -21.10 24.59
C ARG A 619 32.85 -21.46 25.17
N LYS A 620 33.58 -22.33 24.49
CA LYS A 620 34.92 -22.79 24.90
C LYS A 620 35.96 -21.66 24.96
N ASP A 621 35.81 -20.63 24.14
CA ASP A 621 36.72 -19.49 24.09
C ASP A 621 36.52 -18.52 25.26
N LEU A 622 35.36 -18.57 25.95
CA LEU A 622 35.07 -17.71 27.08
C LEU A 622 35.61 -18.33 28.38
N LYS A 623 36.82 -17.94 28.76
CA LYS A 623 37.37 -18.31 30.07
C LYS A 623 36.53 -17.68 31.18
N PRO A 624 36.06 -18.44 32.18
CA PRO A 624 35.26 -17.90 33.28
C PRO A 624 35.95 -16.72 33.97
N SER A 625 37.26 -16.82 34.24
CA SER A 625 38.06 -15.76 34.87
C SER A 625 37.99 -14.42 34.14
N VAL A 626 37.96 -14.44 32.80
CA VAL A 626 37.83 -13.22 31.99
C VAL A 626 36.44 -12.62 32.17
N LEU A 627 35.38 -13.45 32.16
CA LEU A 627 34.03 -12.99 32.43
C LEU A 627 33.89 -12.38 33.83
N PHE A 628 34.46 -13.01 34.87
CA PHE A 628 34.48 -12.46 36.24
C PHE A 628 35.16 -11.08 36.27
N GLN A 629 36.32 -10.94 35.63
CA GLN A 629 37.03 -9.66 35.57
C GLN A 629 36.24 -8.57 34.85
N GLU A 630 35.53 -8.92 33.77
CA GLU A 630 34.68 -7.97 33.04
C GLU A 630 33.48 -7.53 33.87
N LEU A 631 32.84 -8.45 34.61
CA LEU A 631 31.75 -8.13 35.53
C LEU A 631 32.22 -7.27 36.71
N ASP A 632 33.38 -7.56 37.27
CA ASP A 632 33.98 -6.77 38.36
C ASP A 632 34.32 -5.34 37.91
N LYS A 633 34.63 -5.17 36.61
CA LYS A 633 34.84 -3.86 35.96
C LYS A 633 33.54 -3.22 35.44
N ASP A 634 32.39 -3.79 35.76
CA ASP A 634 31.06 -3.31 35.37
C ASP A 634 30.88 -3.12 33.85
N ARG A 635 31.50 -4.01 33.05
CA ARG A 635 31.44 -3.95 31.59
C ARG A 635 30.10 -4.48 31.08
N LYS A 636 29.40 -3.66 30.29
CA LYS A 636 28.07 -3.96 29.73
C LYS A 636 28.02 -5.28 28.98
N ARG A 637 28.97 -5.57 28.07
CA ARG A 637 29.04 -6.86 27.36
C ARG A 637 28.93 -8.10 28.26
N ALA A 638 29.53 -8.07 29.45
CA ALA A 638 29.49 -9.21 30.37
C ALA A 638 28.12 -9.34 31.06
N GLN A 639 27.50 -8.21 31.40
CA GLN A 639 26.12 -8.18 31.92
C GLN A 639 25.13 -8.69 30.86
N LEU A 640 25.31 -8.28 29.60
CA LEU A 640 24.46 -8.69 28.47
C LEU A 640 24.57 -10.20 28.19
N ILE A 641 25.75 -10.82 28.36
CA ILE A 641 25.89 -12.29 28.28
C ILE A 641 25.01 -12.97 29.33
N LEU A 642 25.08 -12.51 30.59
CA LEU A 642 24.27 -13.08 31.67
C LEU A 642 22.77 -12.88 31.44
N GLN A 643 22.39 -11.77 30.83
CA GLN A 643 21.00 -11.43 30.53
C GLN A 643 20.43 -12.23 29.37
N TYR A 644 21.13 -12.29 28.24
CA TYR A 644 20.58 -12.80 26.98
C TYR A 644 20.99 -14.24 26.67
N ILE A 645 22.21 -14.65 27.01
CA ILE A 645 22.75 -15.98 26.65
C ILE A 645 23.49 -16.67 27.80
N PRO A 646 22.91 -16.78 29.01
CA PRO A 646 23.61 -17.39 30.15
C PRO A 646 23.97 -18.86 29.92
N HIS A 647 23.27 -19.56 29.02
CA HIS A 647 23.54 -20.96 28.68
C HIS A 647 24.95 -21.21 28.13
N VAL A 648 25.63 -20.16 27.64
CA VAL A 648 27.02 -20.27 27.15
C VAL A 648 28.05 -20.50 28.25
N ILE A 649 27.66 -20.30 29.50
CA ILE A 649 28.52 -20.44 30.67
C ILE A 649 28.20 -21.76 31.38
N PRO A 650 29.22 -22.56 31.72
CA PRO A 650 29.03 -23.79 32.48
C PRO A 650 28.20 -23.56 33.75
N HIS A 651 27.23 -24.43 34.01
CA HIS A 651 26.30 -24.29 35.14
C HIS A 651 27.02 -24.03 36.47
N LYS A 652 28.08 -24.80 36.76
CA LYS A 652 28.90 -24.63 37.98
C LYS A 652 29.42 -23.21 38.14
N ASN A 653 29.88 -22.60 37.05
CA ASN A 653 30.43 -21.24 37.05
C ASN A 653 29.32 -20.20 37.20
N ARG A 654 28.15 -20.41 36.60
CA ARG A 654 26.97 -19.56 36.82
C ARG A 654 26.53 -19.54 38.29
N VAL A 655 26.52 -20.69 38.96
CA VAL A 655 26.20 -20.77 40.39
C VAL A 655 27.21 -20.01 41.24
N LEU A 656 28.50 -20.13 40.92
CA LEU A 656 29.56 -19.36 41.60
C LEU A 656 29.41 -17.85 41.38
N LEU A 657 29.16 -17.43 40.14
CA LEU A 657 28.87 -16.03 39.80
C LEU A 657 27.69 -15.49 40.61
N PHE A 658 26.58 -16.21 40.62
CA PHE A 658 25.38 -15.83 41.37
C PHE A 658 25.66 -15.69 42.86
N ARG A 659 26.35 -16.67 43.48
CA ARG A 659 26.73 -16.58 44.91
C ARG A 659 27.60 -15.37 45.19
N ASN A 660 28.61 -15.09 44.35
CA ASN A 660 29.48 -13.93 44.51
C ASN A 660 28.72 -12.61 44.37
N MET A 661 27.79 -12.52 43.41
CA MET A 661 26.93 -11.33 43.22
C MET A 661 26.04 -11.10 44.44
N VAL A 662 25.40 -12.15 44.96
CA VAL A 662 24.57 -12.07 46.19
C VAL A 662 25.40 -11.64 47.39
N THR A 663 26.63 -12.15 47.55
CA THR A 663 27.53 -11.72 48.64
C THR A 663 27.89 -10.25 48.52
N LYS A 664 28.31 -9.77 47.33
CA LYS A 664 28.61 -8.35 47.10
C LYS A 664 27.40 -7.45 47.31
N GLU A 665 26.20 -7.91 46.94
CA GLU A 665 24.95 -7.17 47.17
C GLU A 665 24.62 -7.09 48.67
N LYS A 666 24.76 -8.19 49.43
CA LYS A 666 24.65 -8.18 50.89
C LYS A 666 25.65 -7.23 51.53
N GLU A 667 26.89 -7.21 51.05
CA GLU A 667 27.93 -6.26 51.49
C GLU A 667 27.52 -4.81 51.23
N LYS A 668 27.06 -4.49 50.01
CA LYS A 668 26.56 -3.15 49.66
C LYS A 668 25.34 -2.72 50.48
N LEU A 669 24.47 -3.67 50.83
CA LEU A 669 23.28 -3.42 51.67
C LEU A 669 23.58 -3.40 53.17
N GLY A 670 24.84 -3.63 53.59
CA GLY A 670 25.22 -3.68 55.01
C GLY A 670 24.68 -4.92 55.74
N LEU A 671 24.27 -5.96 55.01
CA LEU A 671 23.76 -7.23 55.53
C LEU A 671 24.88 -8.26 55.76
N VAL A 672 26.07 -7.77 56.12
CA VAL A 672 27.22 -8.62 56.45
C VAL A 672 27.14 -8.99 57.93
N GLU A 673 27.32 -10.27 58.25
CA GLU A 673 27.47 -10.72 59.64
C GLU A 673 28.82 -10.23 60.19
N THR A 674 28.87 -8.98 60.68
CA THR A 674 29.95 -8.54 61.56
C THR A 674 29.64 -9.04 62.97
N SER A 675 30.60 -9.72 63.60
CA SER A 675 30.51 -10.25 64.98
C SER A 675 30.25 -9.20 66.07
N SER A 676 30.09 -7.92 65.72
CA SER A 676 29.90 -6.79 66.63
C SER A 676 28.70 -5.88 66.30
N ALA A 677 27.91 -6.17 65.26
CA ALA A 677 26.65 -5.45 65.02
C ALA A 677 25.68 -6.35 64.24
N SER A 678 24.56 -6.71 64.88
CA SER A 678 23.45 -7.43 64.23
C SER A 678 22.78 -6.49 63.23
N PRO A 679 22.75 -6.80 61.91
CA PRO A 679 21.92 -6.05 60.99
C PRO A 679 20.45 -6.30 61.35
N HIS A 680 19.61 -5.27 61.22
CA HIS A 680 18.15 -5.42 61.29
C HIS A 680 17.65 -6.22 60.08
N VAL A 681 17.88 -7.54 60.09
CA VAL A 681 17.38 -8.46 59.08
C VAL A 681 15.91 -8.71 59.39
N THR A 682 15.00 -8.17 58.59
CA THR A 682 13.59 -8.56 58.63
C THR A 682 13.47 -10.04 58.26
N HIS A 683 13.23 -10.88 59.25
CA HIS A 683 13.07 -12.33 59.07
C HIS A 683 11.72 -12.63 58.42
N ILE A 684 11.69 -12.79 57.10
CA ILE A 684 10.47 -13.23 56.39
C ILE A 684 10.46 -14.76 56.39
N THR A 685 9.56 -15.35 57.16
CA THR A 685 9.36 -16.81 57.19
C THR A 685 8.22 -17.19 56.25
N ILE A 686 8.53 -17.75 55.09
CA ILE A 686 7.50 -18.21 54.15
C ILE A 686 7.02 -19.60 54.56
N ARG A 687 5.85 -19.69 55.19
CA ARG A 687 5.13 -20.95 55.41
C ARG A 687 4.10 -21.13 54.30
N ARG A 688 4.22 -22.20 53.51
CA ARG A 688 3.38 -22.49 52.31
C ARG A 688 1.86 -22.57 52.57
N SER A 689 1.40 -22.43 53.81
CA SER A 689 0.00 -22.55 54.23
C SER A 689 -0.63 -21.27 54.81
N ARG A 690 0.06 -20.12 54.87
CA ARG A 690 -0.52 -18.84 55.35
C ARG A 690 0.03 -17.61 54.60
N MET A 691 -0.82 -16.60 54.40
CA MET A 691 -0.38 -15.27 53.91
C MET A 691 0.52 -14.59 54.94
N LEU A 692 1.53 -13.87 54.43
CA LEU A 692 2.67 -13.24 55.12
C LEU A 692 2.36 -12.62 56.51
N GLU A 693 3.24 -12.89 57.49
CA GLU A 693 3.30 -12.21 58.78
C GLU A 693 4.63 -11.44 58.87
N ILE A 694 4.58 -10.12 59.08
CA ILE A 694 5.77 -9.26 59.27
C ILE A 694 5.91 -8.98 60.76
N ASN A 695 6.91 -9.58 61.41
CA ASN A 695 7.24 -9.28 62.81
C ASN A 695 8.20 -8.09 62.88
N GLY A 696 7.67 -6.89 63.06
CA GLY A 696 8.44 -5.71 63.48
C GLY A 696 8.31 -5.50 64.99
N LYS A 697 9.41 -5.56 65.74
CA LYS A 697 9.45 -5.07 67.13
C LYS A 697 9.33 -3.55 67.09
N ILE A 698 8.23 -3.01 67.63
CA ILE A 698 8.09 -1.61 68.00
C ILE A 698 8.99 -1.38 69.24
N PRO A 699 9.82 -0.32 69.30
CA PRO A 699 10.53 0.02 70.53
C PRO A 699 9.51 0.51 71.56
N SER A 700 9.42 -0.19 72.69
CA SER A 700 8.77 0.33 73.89
C SER A 700 9.58 1.52 74.41
N GLY A 701 8.98 2.71 74.36
CA GLY A 701 9.41 3.82 75.21
C GLY A 701 9.01 3.56 76.66
N GLU A 702 9.80 4.12 77.58
CA GLU A 702 9.48 4.42 78.98
C GLU A 702 8.02 4.92 79.09
N ASP A 703 7.20 4.57 80.09
CA ASP A 703 7.49 4.14 81.48
C ASP A 703 7.19 2.67 81.82
#